data_AF-A0AAD4BM14-F1
#
_entry.id   AF-A0AAD4BM14-F1
#
_cell.length_a   1.000
_cell.length_b   1.000
_cell.length_c   1.000
_cell.angle_alpha   90.00
_cell.angle_beta   90.00
_cell.angle_gamma   90.00
#
_symmetry.space_group_name_H-M   'P 1'
#
loop_
_entity.id
_entity.type
_entity.pdbx_description
1 polymer ?
#
loop_
_entity_poly.entity_id
_entity_poly.type
_entity_poly.pdbx_seq_one_letter_code
_entity_poly.pdbx_strand_id
1 'polypeptide(L)'
;MPGPRAKRNNAAKKNKSKTVNVAVFVPTESLRGPPLPQSLQHRAMNSLDELSADDWDEIVRVMCDHLKIPDLTKRSGLKKVYNNFDDIYKRIDDLFSAHPGNQIIRGGVVAIYAKMSADSILRNLLFQKSLLAKILPLVEKDNSRHIALRALTTVTHHGGTDIRKEITLHAPTIVKVLQDHPDDLHAAEFAISSLAHAVTASIDEPQRPAAKYIKALQLPTLLPIVLDFVAKPGASLQLLHHALELCGHLTQHCTQECLAYPAVIDFLIASIRSPDLHSRFYALGAVIRLHKSSLDPEILFNDPGTLMTAVQRGLPNHLAELIVNYGPARCESTMTLRTVAEYQRAMLQCVHDRDLYKLGLTLAELIPRNEFSINEGGFQAVNQNTGKPEFISPGLPFTMWADALPVCAKEIRQRRRSSEEDLADMLDLKYFVIRSRLPEAIALAKKSIERNPKFPYFYYIMTLGSDLEEGLRYAKKGLKVKNATPFVHYVLLSRAIEIAGNLAICRIQESTIGDRKWEEGLSLLSSALDDAHIYLAEAPPDTRHRKSVLYWFLALTLADKGPELSEDLKELDKYVDQLKIADEFYAVFGADPPMSQLRQAQVTIFERYQSAAQQWGHIAARFDSTSIDHEHVVQRDRPEDQLAAWLHDFRHRNGDDIDDDLPEKSSHPKWSTNPAELHKCSWCGNPSAVLRRCGGCEKARYCDASCQKSAWSEHKIECNSRKASGSSV
;
A
#
# COMPACT_ATOMS: atom_id res chain seq x y z
N MET A 1 26.44 -10.31 -25.72
CA MET A 1 26.49 -11.58 -26.47
C MET A 1 25.11 -12.24 -26.43
N PRO A 2 24.46 -12.61 -27.55
CA PRO A 2 23.16 -13.28 -27.51
C PRO A 2 23.27 -14.78 -27.83
N GLY A 3 22.78 -15.62 -26.91
CA GLY A 3 22.53 -17.06 -27.08
C GLY A 3 21.03 -17.38 -27.20
N PRO A 4 20.64 -18.62 -27.57
CA PRO A 4 19.85 -18.80 -28.79
C PRO A 4 18.36 -19.17 -28.62
N ARG A 5 17.63 -18.90 -29.71
CA ARG A 5 16.23 -19.21 -30.03
C ARG A 5 15.82 -20.67 -29.79
N ALA A 6 14.67 -20.88 -29.16
CA ALA A 6 13.94 -22.16 -29.16
C ALA A 6 12.67 -22.09 -30.02
N LYS A 7 12.47 -23.14 -30.81
CA LYS A 7 11.50 -23.28 -31.91
C LYS A 7 10.06 -23.56 -31.43
N ARG A 8 9.10 -22.99 -32.17
CA ARG A 8 7.68 -23.38 -32.22
C ARG A 8 7.54 -24.83 -32.71
N ASN A 9 6.66 -25.60 -32.07
CA ASN A 9 6.08 -26.82 -32.64
C ASN A 9 4.55 -26.81 -32.44
N ASN A 10 3.85 -26.82 -33.58
CA ASN A 10 2.42 -27.08 -33.69
C ASN A 10 2.17 -28.60 -33.63
N ALA A 11 1.24 -29.04 -32.79
CA ALA A 11 0.62 -30.36 -32.93
C ALA A 11 -0.84 -30.30 -32.50
N ALA A 12 -1.74 -30.33 -33.48
CA ALA A 12 -3.18 -30.46 -33.29
C ALA A 12 -3.52 -31.89 -32.84
N LYS A 13 -4.23 -32.03 -31.72
CA LYS A 13 -4.90 -33.28 -31.32
C LYS A 13 -6.41 -33.06 -31.29
N LYS A 14 -7.08 -33.66 -32.29
CA LYS A 14 -8.53 -33.90 -32.35
C LYS A 14 -8.98 -34.66 -31.10
N ASN A 15 -10.03 -34.20 -30.42
CA ASN A 15 -10.77 -35.03 -29.49
C ASN A 15 -12.27 -35.06 -29.85
N LYS A 16 -12.76 -36.30 -29.88
CA LYS A 16 -14.03 -36.75 -30.44
C LYS A 16 -15.23 -36.25 -29.62
N SER A 17 -16.23 -35.73 -30.32
CA SER A 17 -17.60 -35.57 -29.83
C SER A 17 -18.17 -36.95 -29.47
N LYS A 18 -18.52 -37.14 -28.20
CA LYS A 18 -19.42 -38.22 -27.75
C LYS A 18 -20.79 -37.61 -27.51
N THR A 19 -21.71 -37.92 -28.40
CA THR A 19 -23.16 -37.80 -28.23
C THR A 19 -23.59 -38.58 -26.98
N VAL A 20 -24.22 -37.88 -26.03
CA VAL A 20 -25.01 -38.50 -24.96
C VAL A 20 -26.46 -38.10 -25.21
N ASN A 21 -27.30 -39.13 -25.35
CA ASN A 21 -28.73 -39.05 -25.60
C ASN A 21 -29.43 -38.17 -24.56
N VAL A 22 -30.13 -37.13 -25.04
CA VAL A 22 -31.11 -36.39 -24.25
C VAL A 22 -32.37 -37.24 -24.21
N ALA A 23 -32.68 -37.80 -23.04
CA ALA A 23 -33.99 -38.35 -22.76
C ALA A 23 -35.00 -37.19 -22.77
N VAL A 24 -36.00 -37.29 -23.64
CA VAL A 24 -37.14 -36.38 -23.71
C VAL A 24 -37.91 -36.49 -22.40
N PHE A 25 -37.82 -35.48 -21.54
CA PHE A 25 -38.70 -35.33 -20.39
C PHE A 25 -39.91 -34.51 -20.83
N VAL A 26 -41.06 -35.17 -20.95
CA VAL A 26 -42.35 -34.53 -21.20
C VAL A 26 -42.74 -33.73 -19.96
N PRO A 27 -42.97 -32.41 -20.03
CA PRO A 27 -43.42 -31.64 -18.88
C PRO A 27 -44.84 -32.07 -18.49
N THR A 28 -45.01 -32.59 -17.28
CA THR A 28 -46.33 -32.67 -16.66
C THR A 28 -46.86 -31.25 -16.44
N GLU A 29 -47.89 -30.88 -17.21
CA GLU A 29 -48.76 -29.75 -16.91
C GLU A 29 -49.47 -29.98 -15.58
N SER A 30 -48.93 -29.46 -14.48
CA SER A 30 -49.75 -29.03 -13.36
C SER A 30 -48.97 -28.05 -12.49
N LEU A 31 -49.71 -27.10 -11.90
CA LEU A 31 -49.25 -25.93 -11.12
C LEU A 31 -48.97 -24.65 -11.94
N ARG A 32 -49.82 -24.34 -12.93
CA ARG A 32 -50.20 -22.94 -13.18
C ARG A 32 -51.23 -22.54 -12.12
N GLY A 33 -50.85 -21.68 -11.19
CA GLY A 33 -51.86 -20.90 -10.46
C GLY A 33 -52.54 -19.94 -11.45
N PRO A 34 -53.82 -19.58 -11.26
CA PRO A 34 -54.52 -18.69 -12.18
C PRO A 34 -53.84 -17.31 -12.18
N PRO A 35 -53.80 -16.59 -13.32
CA PRO A 35 -53.45 -15.18 -13.31
C PRO A 35 -54.46 -14.44 -12.44
N LEU A 36 -53.97 -13.53 -11.59
CA LEU A 36 -54.84 -12.64 -10.82
C LEU A 36 -55.66 -11.74 -11.77
N PRO A 37 -56.90 -11.38 -11.41
CA PRO A 37 -57.76 -10.54 -12.25
C PRO A 37 -57.10 -9.19 -12.60
N GLN A 38 -57.18 -8.77 -13.86
CA GLN A 38 -56.65 -7.48 -14.36
C GLN A 38 -57.13 -6.25 -13.56
N SER A 39 -58.29 -6.34 -12.91
CA SER A 39 -58.87 -5.27 -12.07
C SER A 39 -58.14 -5.03 -10.75
N LEU A 40 -57.42 -6.03 -10.21
CA LEU A 40 -56.55 -5.88 -9.03
C LEU A 40 -55.12 -5.48 -9.43
N GLN A 41 -54.66 -5.85 -10.63
CA GLN A 41 -53.36 -5.46 -11.20
C GLN A 41 -53.27 -3.95 -11.43
N HIS A 42 -54.35 -3.32 -11.92
CA HIS A 42 -54.40 -1.86 -12.12
C HIS A 42 -54.41 -1.06 -10.81
N ARG A 43 -54.98 -1.60 -9.72
CA ARG A 43 -55.22 -0.82 -8.50
C ARG A 43 -53.99 -0.67 -7.60
N ALA A 44 -53.10 -1.67 -7.57
CA ALA A 44 -51.86 -1.64 -6.78
C ALA A 44 -50.69 -0.93 -7.49
N MET A 45 -50.71 -0.87 -8.82
CA MET A 45 -49.71 -0.11 -9.59
C MET A 45 -50.10 1.36 -9.73
N ASN A 46 -51.40 1.70 -9.82
CA ASN A 46 -51.85 3.09 -9.78
C ASN A 46 -51.59 3.76 -8.41
N SER A 47 -51.53 3.01 -7.30
CA SER A 47 -51.16 3.57 -5.99
C SER A 47 -49.67 3.89 -5.84
N LEU A 48 -48.80 3.41 -6.75
CA LEU A 48 -47.38 3.80 -6.77
C LEU A 48 -47.19 5.20 -7.35
N ASP A 49 -48.10 5.67 -8.20
CA ASP A 49 -48.08 7.03 -8.74
C ASP A 49 -48.55 8.07 -7.70
N GLU A 50 -49.17 7.63 -6.59
CA GLU A 50 -49.57 8.46 -5.44
C GLU A 50 -48.49 8.56 -4.35
N LEU A 51 -47.43 7.74 -4.41
CA LEU A 51 -46.32 7.76 -3.46
C LEU A 51 -45.26 8.79 -3.87
N SER A 52 -44.65 9.45 -2.88
CA SER A 52 -43.53 10.34 -3.13
C SER A 52 -42.35 9.57 -3.72
N ALA A 53 -41.62 10.20 -4.66
CA ALA A 53 -40.38 9.67 -5.21
C ALA A 53 -39.26 9.49 -4.16
N ASP A 54 -39.48 9.93 -2.92
CA ASP A 54 -38.52 9.79 -1.81
C ASP A 54 -38.75 8.50 -0.97
N ASP A 55 -39.91 7.84 -1.09
CA ASP A 55 -40.28 6.67 -0.27
C ASP A 55 -39.89 5.34 -0.92
N TRP A 56 -38.62 5.21 -1.35
CA TRP A 56 -38.13 4.04 -2.08
C TRP A 56 -38.26 2.71 -1.34
N ASP A 57 -38.22 2.71 0.00
CA ASP A 57 -38.39 1.49 0.79
C ASP A 57 -39.82 0.96 0.69
N GLU A 58 -40.80 1.86 0.69
CA GLU A 58 -42.21 1.53 0.53
C GLU A 58 -42.51 1.07 -0.89
N ILE A 59 -41.98 1.78 -1.90
CA ILE A 59 -42.07 1.40 -3.31
C ILE A 59 -41.52 -0.02 -3.51
N VAL A 60 -40.32 -0.30 -2.99
CA VAL A 60 -39.69 -1.62 -3.09
C VAL A 60 -40.50 -2.68 -2.34
N ARG A 61 -41.10 -2.36 -1.20
CA ARG A 61 -41.94 -3.28 -0.44
C ARG A 61 -43.18 -3.67 -1.24
N VAL A 62 -43.93 -2.70 -1.74
CA VAL A 62 -45.13 -2.92 -2.56
C VAL A 62 -44.79 -3.72 -3.82
N MET A 63 -43.69 -3.39 -4.49
CA MET A 63 -43.24 -4.12 -5.68
C MET A 63 -42.79 -5.56 -5.36
N CYS A 64 -42.07 -5.77 -4.26
CA CYS A 64 -41.68 -7.11 -3.81
C CYS A 64 -42.91 -7.98 -3.52
N ASP A 65 -43.93 -7.42 -2.84
CA ASP A 65 -45.18 -8.12 -2.55
C ASP A 65 -45.94 -8.45 -3.83
N HIS A 66 -46.07 -7.49 -4.75
CA HIS A 66 -46.73 -7.68 -6.04
C HIS A 66 -46.04 -8.76 -6.90
N LEU A 67 -44.71 -8.70 -6.99
CA LEU A 67 -43.90 -9.63 -7.77
C LEU A 67 -43.66 -10.96 -7.03
N LYS A 68 -44.13 -11.11 -5.79
CA LYS A 68 -43.89 -12.27 -4.91
C LYS A 68 -42.39 -12.58 -4.78
N ILE A 69 -41.59 -11.55 -4.53
CA ILE A 69 -40.15 -11.65 -4.31
C ILE A 69 -39.93 -12.07 -2.84
N PRO A 70 -39.09 -13.09 -2.56
CA PRO A 70 -38.71 -13.43 -1.20
C PRO A 70 -38.08 -12.25 -0.46
N ASP A 71 -38.29 -12.17 0.85
CA ASP A 71 -37.76 -11.11 1.71
C ASP A 71 -36.24 -10.90 1.54
N LEU A 72 -35.89 -9.85 0.79
CA LEU A 72 -34.50 -9.53 0.47
C LEU A 72 -33.71 -9.06 1.70
N THR A 73 -34.37 -8.76 2.82
CA THR A 73 -33.73 -8.37 4.09
C THR A 73 -33.32 -9.58 4.95
N LYS A 74 -33.51 -10.80 4.43
CA LYS A 74 -33.11 -12.04 5.08
C LYS A 74 -32.21 -12.87 4.18
N ARG A 75 -31.19 -13.48 4.80
CA ARG A 75 -30.32 -14.46 4.13
C ARG A 75 -31.10 -15.61 3.49
N SER A 76 -32.15 -16.09 4.17
CA SER A 76 -33.02 -17.14 3.64
C SER A 76 -33.81 -16.70 2.40
N GLY A 77 -34.19 -15.42 2.31
CA GLY A 77 -34.80 -14.83 1.13
C GLY A 77 -33.82 -14.73 -0.02
N LEU A 78 -32.62 -14.17 0.20
CA LEU A 78 -31.56 -14.13 -0.82
C LEU A 78 -31.21 -15.51 -1.37
N LYS A 79 -31.13 -16.54 -0.50
CA LYS A 79 -30.92 -17.93 -0.94
C LYS A 79 -32.06 -18.46 -1.82
N LYS A 80 -33.32 -18.12 -1.52
CA LYS A 80 -34.47 -18.47 -2.36
C LYS A 80 -34.41 -17.76 -3.71
N VAL A 81 -33.94 -16.51 -3.73
CA VAL A 81 -33.74 -15.74 -4.96
C VAL A 81 -32.68 -16.40 -5.82
N TYR A 82 -31.52 -16.75 -5.26
CA TYR A 82 -30.47 -17.44 -5.98
C TYR A 82 -30.94 -18.76 -6.60
N ASN A 83 -31.66 -19.59 -5.84
CA ASN A 83 -32.15 -20.87 -6.32
C ASN A 83 -33.18 -20.78 -7.46
N ASN A 84 -33.87 -19.64 -7.59
CA ASN A 84 -34.90 -19.40 -8.61
C ASN A 84 -34.59 -18.15 -9.44
N PHE A 85 -33.29 -17.90 -9.66
CA PHE A 85 -32.82 -16.60 -10.15
C PHE A 85 -33.44 -16.22 -11.49
N ASP A 86 -33.43 -17.11 -12.50
CA ASP A 86 -33.92 -16.78 -13.83
C ASP A 86 -35.41 -16.41 -13.84
N ASP A 87 -36.26 -17.13 -13.08
CA ASP A 87 -37.70 -16.86 -13.01
C ASP A 87 -38.02 -15.57 -12.24
N ILE A 88 -37.27 -15.30 -11.16
CA ILE A 88 -37.43 -14.05 -10.38
C ILE A 88 -36.91 -12.88 -11.21
N TYR A 89 -35.73 -13.01 -11.81
CA TYR A 89 -35.13 -12.00 -12.68
C TYR A 89 -36.06 -11.65 -13.82
N LYS A 90 -36.61 -12.66 -14.53
CA LYS A 90 -37.53 -12.43 -15.65
C LYS A 90 -38.76 -11.64 -15.23
N ARG A 91 -39.40 -11.96 -14.10
CA ARG A 91 -40.57 -11.19 -13.61
C ARG A 91 -40.22 -9.73 -13.31
N ILE A 92 -39.05 -9.48 -12.73
CA ILE A 92 -38.58 -8.12 -12.44
C ILE A 92 -38.23 -7.37 -13.74
N ASP A 93 -37.58 -8.04 -14.69
CA ASP A 93 -37.15 -7.48 -15.97
C ASP A 93 -38.32 -7.19 -16.92
N ASP A 94 -39.34 -8.07 -16.93
CA ASP A 94 -40.60 -7.87 -17.65
C ASP A 94 -41.31 -6.60 -17.14
N LEU A 95 -41.32 -6.39 -15.81
CA LEU A 95 -41.90 -5.17 -15.21
C LEU A 95 -41.13 -3.92 -15.63
N PHE A 96 -39.79 -3.96 -15.65
CA PHE A 96 -38.96 -2.85 -16.13
C PHE A 96 -39.24 -2.52 -17.59
N SER A 97 -39.32 -3.54 -18.43
CA SER A 97 -39.48 -3.42 -19.89
C SER A 97 -40.87 -2.95 -20.28
N ALA A 98 -41.90 -3.33 -19.52
CA ALA A 98 -43.28 -2.92 -19.75
C ALA A 98 -43.56 -1.44 -19.46
N HIS A 99 -42.67 -0.75 -18.73
CA HIS A 99 -42.88 0.62 -18.25
C HIS A 99 -41.76 1.59 -18.66
N PRO A 100 -41.43 1.75 -19.95
CA PRO A 100 -40.27 2.52 -20.39
C PRO A 100 -40.31 4.00 -19.95
N GLY A 101 -41.50 4.58 -19.80
CA GLY A 101 -41.72 5.97 -19.39
C GLY A 101 -41.98 6.20 -17.88
N ASN A 102 -42.25 5.15 -17.09
CA ASN A 102 -42.52 5.32 -15.65
C ASN A 102 -41.21 5.20 -14.86
N GLN A 103 -40.67 6.36 -14.47
CA GLN A 103 -39.39 6.45 -13.76
C GLN A 103 -39.45 5.85 -12.34
N ILE A 104 -40.61 5.93 -11.68
CA ILE A 104 -40.81 5.40 -10.33
C ILE A 104 -40.73 3.86 -10.37
N ILE A 105 -41.45 3.22 -11.29
CA ILE A 105 -41.41 1.76 -11.45
C ILE A 105 -39.99 1.30 -11.83
N ARG A 106 -39.34 1.98 -12.78
CA ARG A 106 -37.98 1.63 -13.20
C ARG A 106 -36.95 1.83 -12.09
N GLY A 107 -37.07 2.91 -11.31
CA GLY A 107 -36.27 3.17 -10.13
C GLY A 107 -36.47 2.11 -9.04
N GLY A 108 -37.72 1.70 -8.80
CA GLY A 108 -38.06 0.64 -7.85
C GLY A 108 -37.50 -0.72 -8.24
N VAL A 109 -37.50 -1.07 -9.54
CA VAL A 109 -36.80 -2.25 -10.04
C VAL A 109 -35.29 -2.16 -9.78
N VAL A 110 -34.66 -1.01 -10.07
CA VAL A 110 -33.22 -0.82 -9.80
C VAL A 110 -32.92 -0.93 -8.31
N ALA A 111 -33.79 -0.43 -7.44
CA ALA A 111 -33.67 -0.57 -5.99
C ALA A 111 -33.76 -2.04 -5.54
N ILE A 112 -34.64 -2.85 -6.14
CA ILE A 112 -34.70 -4.30 -5.92
C ILE A 112 -33.38 -4.96 -6.33
N TYR A 113 -32.84 -4.63 -7.51
CA TYR A 113 -31.55 -5.14 -7.96
C TYR A 113 -30.39 -4.70 -7.06
N ALA A 114 -30.43 -3.47 -6.52
CA ALA A 114 -29.45 -3.00 -5.54
C ALA A 114 -29.50 -3.83 -4.25
N LYS A 115 -30.70 -4.09 -3.70
CA LYS A 115 -30.87 -4.97 -2.52
C LYS A 115 -30.35 -6.39 -2.78
N MET A 116 -30.56 -6.93 -3.97
CA MET A 116 -29.97 -8.21 -4.38
C MET A 116 -28.45 -8.15 -4.50
N SER A 117 -27.89 -7.00 -4.89
CA SER A 117 -26.45 -6.80 -5.12
C SER A 117 -25.60 -6.75 -3.86
N ALA A 118 -26.23 -6.68 -2.67
CA ALA A 118 -25.58 -6.94 -1.39
C ALA A 118 -25.04 -8.38 -1.29
N ASP A 119 -25.62 -9.33 -2.04
CA ASP A 119 -25.04 -10.66 -2.24
C ASP A 119 -24.16 -10.65 -3.48
N SER A 120 -22.86 -10.92 -3.31
CA SER A 120 -21.87 -10.88 -4.39
C SER A 120 -22.16 -11.84 -5.55
N ILE A 121 -22.77 -13.00 -5.29
CA ILE A 121 -23.08 -13.98 -6.33
C ILE A 121 -24.30 -13.50 -7.13
N LEU A 122 -25.35 -13.03 -6.46
CA LEU A 122 -26.52 -12.45 -7.13
C LEU A 122 -26.15 -11.20 -7.94
N ARG A 123 -25.30 -10.33 -7.40
CA ARG A 123 -24.78 -9.16 -8.12
C ARG A 123 -24.10 -9.59 -9.42
N ASN A 124 -23.19 -10.56 -9.37
CA ASN A 124 -22.46 -11.00 -10.56
C ASN A 124 -23.42 -11.59 -11.62
N LEU A 125 -24.46 -12.32 -11.20
CA LEU A 125 -25.52 -12.80 -12.10
C LEU A 125 -26.32 -11.66 -12.73
N LEU A 126 -26.72 -10.65 -11.93
CA LEU A 126 -27.40 -9.46 -12.46
C LEU A 126 -26.51 -8.70 -13.46
N PHE A 127 -25.22 -8.61 -13.17
CA PHE A 127 -24.24 -7.96 -14.02
C PHE A 127 -24.12 -8.64 -15.38
N GLN A 128 -24.08 -9.98 -15.41
CA GLN A 128 -24.14 -10.77 -16.65
C GLN A 128 -25.42 -10.54 -17.46
N LYS A 129 -26.51 -10.11 -16.80
CA LYS A 129 -27.78 -9.73 -17.43
C LYS A 129 -27.87 -8.21 -17.69
N SER A 130 -26.73 -7.55 -17.89
CA SER A 130 -26.61 -6.13 -18.27
C SER A 130 -27.23 -5.16 -17.26
N LEU A 131 -26.98 -5.36 -15.96
CA LEU A 131 -27.47 -4.48 -14.90
C LEU A 131 -27.11 -3.00 -15.14
N LEU A 132 -25.88 -2.68 -15.56
CA LEU A 132 -25.46 -1.29 -15.79
C LEU A 132 -26.28 -0.59 -16.88
N ALA A 133 -26.65 -1.30 -17.94
CA ALA A 133 -27.49 -0.76 -19.02
C ALA A 133 -28.90 -0.36 -18.53
N LYS A 134 -29.35 -0.89 -17.39
CA LYS A 134 -30.62 -0.53 -16.76
C LYS A 134 -30.48 0.63 -15.77
N ILE A 135 -29.35 0.70 -15.06
CA ILE A 135 -29.10 1.74 -14.06
C ILE A 135 -28.71 3.07 -14.70
N LEU A 136 -27.76 3.08 -15.65
CA LEU A 136 -27.18 4.30 -16.19
C LEU A 136 -28.21 5.26 -16.83
N PRO A 137 -29.23 4.80 -17.59
CA PRO A 137 -30.22 5.73 -18.14
C PRO A 137 -31.08 6.45 -17.09
N LEU A 138 -31.13 5.93 -15.86
CA LEU A 138 -31.94 6.50 -14.77
C LEU A 138 -31.16 7.53 -13.94
N VAL A 139 -29.83 7.57 -14.03
CA VAL A 139 -29.01 8.56 -13.30
C VAL A 139 -29.22 9.99 -13.82
N GLU A 140 -29.62 10.14 -15.09
CA GLU A 140 -29.90 11.44 -15.71
C GLU A 140 -31.36 11.90 -15.54
N LYS A 141 -32.19 11.18 -14.76
CA LYS A 141 -33.62 11.46 -14.63
C LYS A 141 -33.97 11.91 -13.21
N ASP A 142 -34.66 13.04 -13.07
CA ASP A 142 -34.93 13.67 -11.77
C ASP A 142 -35.55 12.72 -10.75
N ASN A 143 -36.64 12.02 -11.10
CA ASN A 143 -37.37 11.17 -10.15
C ASN A 143 -36.69 9.83 -9.85
N SER A 144 -35.54 9.53 -10.47
CA SER A 144 -34.84 8.25 -10.26
C SER A 144 -33.32 8.38 -10.07
N ARG A 145 -32.77 9.61 -10.14
CA ARG A 145 -31.34 9.88 -10.07
C ARG A 145 -30.72 9.32 -8.79
N HIS A 146 -31.25 9.72 -7.64
CA HIS A 146 -30.68 9.33 -6.35
C HIS A 146 -30.69 7.83 -6.15
N ILE A 147 -31.82 7.16 -6.46
CA ILE A 147 -31.90 5.71 -6.30
C ILE A 147 -30.98 4.95 -7.26
N ALA A 148 -30.80 5.46 -8.49
CA ALA A 148 -29.90 4.87 -9.47
C ALA A 148 -28.42 5.05 -9.08
N LEU A 149 -28.02 6.24 -8.64
CA LEU A 149 -26.66 6.50 -8.14
C LEU A 149 -26.36 5.67 -6.90
N ARG A 150 -27.31 5.62 -5.96
CA ARG A 150 -27.20 4.80 -4.76
C ARG A 150 -27.09 3.30 -5.06
N ALA A 151 -27.78 2.82 -6.10
CA ALA A 151 -27.61 1.46 -6.60
C ALA A 151 -26.19 1.23 -7.14
N LEU A 152 -25.60 2.19 -7.88
CA LEU A 152 -24.20 2.13 -8.32
C LEU A 152 -23.24 2.06 -7.12
N THR A 153 -23.46 2.87 -6.08
CA THR A 153 -22.64 2.83 -4.86
C THR A 153 -22.69 1.45 -4.23
N THR A 154 -23.88 0.84 -4.13
CA THR A 154 -24.05 -0.52 -3.59
C THR A 154 -23.33 -1.58 -4.43
N VAL A 155 -23.44 -1.49 -5.76
CA VAL A 155 -22.79 -2.41 -6.70
C VAL A 155 -21.27 -2.29 -6.65
N THR A 156 -20.73 -1.08 -6.51
CA THR A 156 -19.28 -0.81 -6.47
C THR A 156 -18.68 -1.18 -5.13
N HIS A 157 -19.34 -0.88 -4.02
CA HIS A 157 -18.83 -1.10 -2.66
C HIS A 157 -18.49 -2.57 -2.41
N HIS A 158 -19.35 -3.49 -2.82
CA HIS A 158 -19.07 -4.92 -2.74
C HIS A 158 -18.50 -5.51 -4.06
N GLY A 159 -18.34 -4.69 -5.10
CA GLY A 159 -18.04 -5.12 -6.47
C GLY A 159 -16.71 -5.85 -6.61
N GLY A 160 -16.66 -6.89 -7.44
CA GLY A 160 -15.38 -7.49 -7.86
C GLY A 160 -14.60 -6.53 -8.76
N THR A 161 -13.29 -6.76 -8.91
CA THR A 161 -12.38 -5.91 -9.72
C THR A 161 -12.92 -5.65 -11.13
N ASP A 162 -13.44 -6.67 -11.82
CA ASP A 162 -13.97 -6.53 -13.18
C ASP A 162 -15.18 -5.59 -13.26
N ILE A 163 -16.11 -5.71 -12.30
CA ILE A 163 -17.31 -4.86 -12.23
C ILE A 163 -16.91 -3.40 -12.02
N ARG A 164 -15.99 -3.15 -11.08
CA ARG A 164 -15.49 -1.79 -10.79
C ARG A 164 -14.75 -1.18 -11.98
N LYS A 165 -13.96 -2.00 -12.70
CA LYS A 165 -13.30 -1.60 -13.96
C LYS A 165 -14.31 -1.25 -15.05
N GLU A 166 -15.40 -2.00 -15.19
CA GLU A 166 -16.44 -1.67 -16.16
C GLU A 166 -17.18 -0.38 -15.79
N ILE A 167 -17.51 -0.17 -14.51
CA ILE A 167 -18.14 1.05 -14.03
C ILE A 167 -17.25 2.28 -14.28
N THR A 168 -15.93 2.15 -14.17
CA THR A 168 -14.97 3.22 -14.53
C THR A 168 -15.16 3.70 -15.98
N LEU A 169 -15.49 2.80 -16.92
CA LEU A 169 -15.72 3.18 -18.33
C LEU A 169 -16.99 4.02 -18.52
N HIS A 170 -17.89 4.01 -17.54
CA HIS A 170 -19.10 4.83 -17.49
C HIS A 170 -18.95 6.10 -16.65
N ALA A 171 -17.74 6.42 -16.20
CA ALA A 171 -17.44 7.67 -15.51
C ALA A 171 -17.93 8.93 -16.24
N PRO A 172 -17.90 9.05 -17.60
CA PRO A 172 -18.41 10.25 -18.27
C PRO A 172 -19.89 10.53 -17.97
N THR A 173 -20.73 9.50 -17.83
CA THR A 173 -22.13 9.66 -17.47
C THR A 173 -22.28 10.16 -16.03
N ILE A 174 -21.46 9.66 -15.11
CA ILE A 174 -21.47 10.06 -13.70
C ILE A 174 -20.94 11.49 -13.54
N VAL A 175 -19.84 11.84 -14.23
CA VAL A 175 -19.28 13.20 -14.26
C VAL A 175 -20.30 14.19 -14.79
N LYS A 176 -21.01 13.85 -15.86
CA LYS A 176 -22.08 14.70 -16.41
C LYS A 176 -23.18 14.97 -15.39
N VAL A 177 -23.60 13.98 -14.61
CA VAL A 177 -24.60 14.20 -13.54
C VAL A 177 -24.11 15.20 -12.49
N LEU A 178 -22.83 15.14 -12.12
CA LEU A 178 -22.23 16.12 -11.22
C LEU A 178 -22.20 17.54 -11.82
N GLN A 179 -22.00 17.65 -13.14
CA GLN A 179 -22.02 18.94 -13.86
C GLN A 179 -23.43 19.52 -13.98
N ASP A 180 -24.40 18.68 -14.33
CA ASP A 180 -25.78 19.11 -14.60
C ASP A 180 -26.54 19.43 -13.30
N HIS A 181 -26.08 18.90 -12.16
CA HIS A 181 -26.72 19.07 -10.85
C HIS A 181 -25.73 19.56 -9.79
N PRO A 182 -25.15 20.76 -9.95
CA PRO A 182 -24.08 21.24 -9.07
C PRO A 182 -24.54 21.38 -7.62
N ASP A 183 -25.83 21.62 -7.34
CA ASP A 183 -26.34 21.87 -5.98
C ASP A 183 -26.91 20.63 -5.28
N ASP A 184 -26.88 19.46 -5.94
CA ASP A 184 -27.41 18.22 -5.41
C ASP A 184 -26.33 17.42 -4.65
N LEU A 185 -26.14 17.76 -3.37
CA LEU A 185 -25.14 17.11 -2.51
C LEU A 185 -25.36 15.61 -2.32
N HIS A 186 -26.62 15.15 -2.37
CA HIS A 186 -26.94 13.71 -2.24
C HIS A 186 -26.56 12.93 -3.49
N ALA A 187 -26.86 13.47 -4.68
CA ALA A 187 -26.36 12.88 -5.91
C ALA A 187 -24.82 12.86 -5.94
N ALA A 188 -24.19 13.95 -5.49
CA ALA A 188 -22.74 14.06 -5.46
C ALA A 188 -22.08 13.03 -4.54
N GLU A 189 -22.62 12.80 -3.34
CA GLU A 189 -22.13 11.77 -2.44
C GLU A 189 -22.11 10.40 -3.13
N PHE A 190 -23.25 9.94 -3.67
CA PHE A 190 -23.32 8.62 -4.30
C PHE A 190 -22.46 8.50 -5.57
N ALA A 191 -22.38 9.56 -6.36
CA ALA A 191 -21.57 9.62 -7.57
C ALA A 191 -20.07 9.54 -7.25
N ILE A 192 -19.59 10.37 -6.31
CA ILE A 192 -18.18 10.42 -5.89
C ILE A 192 -17.80 9.09 -5.22
N SER A 193 -18.63 8.54 -4.33
CA SER A 193 -18.38 7.22 -3.72
C SER A 193 -18.26 6.12 -4.76
N SER A 194 -19.15 6.10 -5.77
CA SER A 194 -19.09 5.10 -6.84
C SER A 194 -17.79 5.20 -7.65
N LEU A 195 -17.33 6.43 -7.93
CA LEU A 195 -16.07 6.68 -8.63
C LEU A 195 -14.86 6.31 -7.77
N ALA A 196 -14.85 6.68 -6.49
CA ALA A 196 -13.79 6.34 -5.54
C ALA A 196 -13.55 4.82 -5.50
N HIS A 197 -14.62 4.03 -5.27
CA HIS A 197 -14.56 2.57 -5.28
C HIS A 197 -14.09 2.01 -6.63
N ALA A 198 -14.54 2.60 -7.74
CA ALA A 198 -14.21 2.14 -9.09
C ALA A 198 -12.73 2.37 -9.42
N VAL A 199 -12.19 3.54 -9.03
CA VAL A 199 -10.79 3.95 -9.24
C VAL A 199 -9.83 3.06 -8.47
N THR A 200 -10.16 2.61 -7.25
CA THR A 200 -9.34 1.65 -6.51
C THR A 200 -9.04 0.38 -7.32
N ALA A 201 -10.00 -0.09 -8.12
CA ALA A 201 -9.82 -1.31 -8.91
C ALA A 201 -9.21 -1.06 -10.31
N SER A 202 -9.41 0.13 -10.88
CA SER A 202 -9.05 0.41 -12.29
C SER A 202 -7.80 1.26 -12.45
N ILE A 203 -7.42 2.02 -11.43
CA ILE A 203 -6.27 2.90 -11.40
C ILE A 203 -5.25 2.40 -10.39
N ASP A 204 -5.65 2.17 -9.13
CA ASP A 204 -4.72 1.85 -8.04
C ASP A 204 -4.24 0.37 -8.05
N GLU A 205 -3.67 -0.06 -9.17
CA GLU A 205 -3.08 -1.38 -9.34
C GLU A 205 -1.54 -1.30 -9.25
N PRO A 206 -0.83 -2.40 -8.89
CA PRO A 206 0.63 -2.42 -8.90
C PRO A 206 1.23 -2.14 -10.29
N GLN A 207 0.50 -2.51 -11.35
CA GLN A 207 0.90 -2.27 -12.73
C GLN A 207 0.21 -1.04 -13.29
N ARG A 208 0.84 -0.40 -14.28
CA ARG A 208 0.26 0.76 -14.94
C ARG A 208 -1.10 0.41 -15.56
N PRO A 209 -2.18 1.17 -15.25
CA PRO A 209 -3.51 0.86 -15.75
C PRO A 209 -3.62 1.14 -17.25
N ALA A 210 -4.57 0.47 -17.90
CA ALA A 210 -4.84 0.68 -19.32
C ALA A 210 -5.36 2.11 -19.57
N ALA A 211 -4.84 2.78 -20.61
CA ALA A 211 -5.15 4.18 -20.92
C ALA A 211 -6.65 4.50 -21.08
N LYS A 212 -7.46 3.49 -21.46
CA LYS A 212 -8.92 3.63 -21.56
C LYS A 212 -9.58 4.03 -20.24
N TYR A 213 -9.06 3.55 -19.09
CA TYR A 213 -9.63 3.85 -17.77
C TYR A 213 -9.32 5.30 -17.37
N ILE A 214 -8.06 5.72 -17.53
CA ILE A 214 -7.65 7.11 -17.28
C ILE A 214 -8.47 8.08 -18.14
N LYS A 215 -8.62 7.79 -19.45
CA LYS A 215 -9.39 8.63 -20.38
C LYS A 215 -10.87 8.72 -19.99
N ALA A 216 -11.46 7.63 -19.49
CA ALA A 216 -12.87 7.59 -19.12
C ALA A 216 -13.18 8.49 -17.91
N LEU A 217 -12.25 8.66 -16.97
CA LEU A 217 -12.46 9.47 -15.77
C LEU A 217 -12.59 10.97 -16.05
N GLN A 218 -12.14 11.45 -17.22
CA GLN A 218 -12.19 12.87 -17.58
C GLN A 218 -11.59 13.78 -16.48
N LEU A 219 -10.40 13.42 -15.98
CA LEU A 219 -9.76 14.05 -14.82
C LEU A 219 -9.70 15.59 -14.84
N PRO A 220 -9.41 16.26 -15.97
CA PRO A 220 -9.43 17.73 -16.02
C PRO A 220 -10.78 18.35 -15.67
N THR A 221 -11.87 17.60 -15.82
CA THR A 221 -13.23 18.01 -15.47
C THR A 221 -13.64 17.46 -14.11
N LEU A 222 -13.33 16.20 -13.83
CA LEU A 222 -13.72 15.54 -12.57
C LEU A 222 -13.07 16.19 -11.34
N LEU A 223 -11.77 16.50 -11.39
CA LEU A 223 -11.05 17.00 -10.21
C LEU A 223 -11.60 18.36 -9.71
N PRO A 224 -11.82 19.38 -10.56
CA PRO A 224 -12.44 20.63 -10.11
C PRO A 224 -13.82 20.42 -9.49
N ILE A 225 -14.67 19.61 -10.15
CA ILE A 225 -16.04 19.35 -9.68
C ILE A 225 -16.06 18.68 -8.31
N VAL A 226 -15.22 17.67 -8.09
CA VAL A 226 -15.12 16.98 -6.80
C VAL A 226 -14.74 17.96 -5.69
N LEU A 227 -13.75 18.82 -5.94
CA LEU A 227 -13.32 19.81 -4.96
C LEU A 227 -14.38 20.90 -4.72
N ASP A 228 -15.13 21.31 -5.75
CA ASP A 228 -16.25 22.24 -5.59
C ASP A 228 -17.34 21.66 -4.67
N PHE A 229 -17.68 20.38 -4.83
CA PHE A 229 -18.65 19.71 -3.95
C PHE A 229 -18.15 19.58 -2.52
N VAL A 230 -16.86 19.26 -2.34
CA VAL A 230 -16.21 19.17 -1.01
C VAL A 230 -16.24 20.52 -0.30
N ALA A 231 -16.01 21.61 -1.03
CA ALA A 231 -16.01 22.97 -0.49
C ALA A 231 -17.40 23.46 -0.08
N LYS A 232 -18.50 22.83 -0.53
CA LYS A 232 -19.85 23.30 -0.24
C LYS A 232 -20.24 23.11 1.24
N PRO A 233 -20.95 24.10 1.81
CA PRO A 233 -21.64 23.91 3.09
C PRO A 233 -22.62 22.74 2.99
N GLY A 234 -22.67 21.90 4.03
CA GLY A 234 -23.59 20.76 4.07
C GLY A 234 -23.09 19.48 3.40
N ALA A 235 -21.92 19.49 2.74
CA ALA A 235 -21.30 18.24 2.26
C ALA A 235 -21.14 17.24 3.42
N SER A 236 -21.57 16.00 3.21
CA SER A 236 -21.56 14.99 4.26
C SER A 236 -20.14 14.49 4.55
N LEU A 237 -19.93 13.92 5.74
CA LEU A 237 -18.67 13.23 6.07
C LEU A 237 -18.36 12.11 5.07
N GLN A 238 -19.40 11.44 4.56
CA GLN A 238 -19.28 10.41 3.54
C GLN A 238 -18.73 10.96 2.22
N LEU A 239 -19.24 12.10 1.76
CA LEU A 239 -18.72 12.77 0.57
C LEU A 239 -17.25 13.17 0.78
N LEU A 240 -16.92 13.73 1.95
CA LEU A 240 -15.54 14.14 2.28
C LEU A 240 -14.55 12.97 2.25
N HIS A 241 -14.86 11.84 2.91
CA HIS A 241 -14.00 10.66 2.91
C HIS A 241 -13.80 10.09 1.50
N HIS A 242 -14.87 9.89 0.73
CA HIS A 242 -14.74 9.32 -0.61
C HIS A 242 -14.06 10.28 -1.60
N ALA A 243 -14.19 11.60 -1.41
CA ALA A 243 -13.45 12.57 -2.20
C ALA A 243 -11.94 12.53 -1.87
N LEU A 244 -11.58 12.39 -0.59
CA LEU A 244 -10.20 12.18 -0.15
C LEU A 244 -9.63 10.88 -0.75
N GLU A 245 -10.38 9.78 -0.68
CA GLU A 245 -10.01 8.50 -1.28
C GLU A 245 -9.84 8.59 -2.80
N LEU A 246 -10.81 9.18 -3.50
CA LEU A 246 -10.74 9.37 -4.94
C LEU A 246 -9.49 10.16 -5.33
N CYS A 247 -9.23 11.29 -4.69
CA CYS A 247 -8.04 12.09 -4.94
C CYS A 247 -6.75 11.33 -4.62
N GLY A 248 -6.73 10.57 -3.52
CA GLY A 248 -5.55 9.84 -3.06
C GLY A 248 -5.22 8.59 -3.88
N HIS A 249 -6.20 7.91 -4.48
CA HIS A 249 -5.96 6.81 -5.42
C HIS A 249 -5.39 7.31 -6.75
N LEU A 250 -5.78 8.51 -7.19
CA LEU A 250 -5.31 9.10 -8.44
C LEU A 250 -3.81 9.45 -8.41
N THR A 251 -3.22 9.70 -7.24
CA THR A 251 -1.78 10.07 -7.14
C THR A 251 -0.82 8.98 -7.59
N GLN A 252 -1.26 7.72 -7.64
CA GLN A 252 -0.42 6.57 -8.01
C GLN A 252 -0.07 6.52 -9.51
N HIS A 253 -1.05 6.75 -10.39
CA HIS A 253 -0.87 6.61 -11.85
C HIS A 253 -1.38 7.78 -12.68
N CYS A 254 -2.03 8.76 -12.05
CA CYS A 254 -2.52 10.00 -12.68
C CYS A 254 -1.79 11.22 -12.13
N THR A 255 -0.49 11.05 -11.83
CA THR A 255 0.37 12.07 -11.22
C THR A 255 0.41 13.37 -12.02
N GLN A 256 0.48 13.29 -13.36
CA GLN A 256 0.57 14.47 -14.22
C GLN A 256 -0.71 15.30 -14.15
N GLU A 257 -1.86 14.64 -14.12
CA GLU A 257 -3.16 15.28 -13.99
C GLU A 257 -3.34 15.92 -12.61
N CYS A 258 -2.90 15.26 -11.53
CA CYS A 258 -2.91 15.85 -10.20
C CYS A 258 -1.98 17.08 -10.11
N LEU A 259 -0.77 17.02 -10.69
CA LEU A 259 0.16 18.15 -10.74
C LEU A 259 -0.38 19.32 -11.57
N ALA A 260 -1.14 19.03 -12.62
CA ALA A 260 -1.78 20.05 -13.45
C ALA A 260 -2.93 20.79 -12.75
N TYR A 261 -3.45 20.24 -11.65
CA TYR A 261 -4.51 20.87 -10.85
C TYR A 261 -4.13 20.93 -9.35
N PRO A 262 -3.27 21.91 -8.97
CA PRO A 262 -2.65 21.97 -7.64
C PRO A 262 -3.62 22.04 -6.46
N ALA A 263 -4.87 22.47 -6.68
CA ALA A 263 -5.90 22.48 -5.64
C ALA A 263 -6.16 21.09 -5.02
N VAL A 264 -5.96 20.00 -5.78
CA VAL A 264 -6.04 18.63 -5.24
C VAL A 264 -4.89 18.36 -4.27
N ILE A 265 -3.70 18.86 -4.58
CA ILE A 265 -2.53 18.74 -3.71
C ILE A 265 -2.76 19.56 -2.44
N ASP A 266 -3.30 20.78 -2.56
CA ASP A 266 -3.64 21.62 -1.42
C ASP A 266 -4.70 20.98 -0.53
N PHE A 267 -5.74 20.38 -1.13
CA PHE A 267 -6.74 19.62 -0.39
C PHE A 267 -6.12 18.45 0.38
N LEU A 268 -5.29 17.62 -0.28
CA LEU A 268 -4.57 16.52 0.38
C LEU A 268 -3.67 17.03 1.52
N ILE A 269 -2.89 18.09 1.31
CA ILE A 269 -2.01 18.64 2.35
C ILE A 269 -2.82 19.18 3.52
N ALA A 270 -3.94 19.87 3.28
CA ALA A 270 -4.81 20.34 4.34
C ALA A 270 -5.44 19.18 5.13
N SER A 271 -5.77 18.06 4.48
CA SER A 271 -6.28 16.85 5.15
C SER A 271 -5.27 16.20 6.11
N ILE A 272 -3.97 16.51 6.02
CA ILE A 272 -2.97 16.11 7.05
C ILE A 272 -3.24 16.81 8.40
N ARG A 273 -4.02 17.91 8.41
CA ARG A 273 -4.49 18.60 9.63
C ARG A 273 -5.85 18.12 10.12
N SER A 274 -6.43 17.07 9.52
CA SER A 274 -7.70 16.50 9.95
C SER A 274 -7.65 16.06 11.43
N PRO A 275 -8.73 16.22 12.22
CA PRO A 275 -8.82 15.61 13.54
C PRO A 275 -8.83 14.07 13.47
N ASP A 276 -9.35 13.50 12.37
CA ASP A 276 -9.34 12.06 12.12
C ASP A 276 -7.95 11.57 11.68
N LEU A 277 -7.37 10.65 12.45
CA LEU A 277 -6.03 10.12 12.22
C LEU A 277 -5.94 9.30 10.92
N HIS A 278 -7.00 8.57 10.55
CA HIS A 278 -7.00 7.78 9.32
C HIS A 278 -6.83 8.69 8.09
N SER A 279 -7.64 9.75 8.03
CA SER A 279 -7.58 10.78 6.98
C SER A 279 -6.19 11.42 6.88
N ARG A 280 -5.53 11.71 8.02
CA ARG A 280 -4.18 12.28 8.04
C ARG A 280 -3.15 11.38 7.38
N PHE A 281 -3.13 10.11 7.78
CA PHE A 281 -2.20 9.13 7.23
C PHE A 281 -2.53 8.77 5.78
N TYR A 282 -3.81 8.72 5.43
CA TYR A 282 -4.26 8.55 4.05
C TYR A 282 -3.76 9.68 3.16
N ALA A 283 -3.96 10.93 3.58
CA ALA A 283 -3.48 12.12 2.89
C ALA A 283 -1.94 12.15 2.76
N LEU A 284 -1.21 11.89 3.84
CA LEU A 284 0.25 11.84 3.82
C LEU A 284 0.76 10.82 2.79
N GLY A 285 0.24 9.59 2.83
CA GLY A 285 0.67 8.57 1.87
C GLY A 285 0.25 8.90 0.43
N ALA A 286 -0.88 9.58 0.22
CA ALA A 286 -1.26 10.07 -1.11
C ALA A 286 -0.26 11.08 -1.67
N VAL A 287 0.22 12.03 -0.86
CA VAL A 287 1.24 13.01 -1.25
C VAL A 287 2.59 12.34 -1.49
N ILE A 288 2.98 11.35 -0.67
CA ILE A 288 4.20 10.55 -0.92
C ILE A 288 4.08 9.80 -2.26
N ARG A 289 2.96 9.12 -2.51
CA ARG A 289 2.72 8.38 -3.77
C ARG A 289 2.76 9.26 -5.01
N LEU A 290 2.34 10.53 -4.90
CA LEU A 290 2.40 11.50 -6.01
C LEU A 290 3.81 11.57 -6.64
N HIS A 291 4.86 11.41 -5.84
CA HIS A 291 6.26 11.53 -6.30
C HIS A 291 6.92 10.19 -6.67
N LYS A 292 6.16 9.09 -6.79
CA LYS A 292 6.70 7.74 -7.03
C LYS A 292 7.48 7.59 -8.34
N SER A 293 7.15 8.36 -9.37
CA SER A 293 7.80 8.27 -10.69
C SER A 293 9.14 9.01 -10.77
N SER A 294 9.44 9.86 -9.80
CA SER A 294 10.61 10.74 -9.79
C SER A 294 11.80 10.16 -9.01
N LEU A 295 12.02 8.84 -9.10
CA LEU A 295 13.13 8.17 -8.42
C LEU A 295 14.45 8.57 -9.07
N ASP A 296 15.06 9.67 -8.60
CA ASP A 296 16.51 9.79 -8.71
C ASP A 296 17.11 8.62 -7.91
N PRO A 297 17.89 7.73 -8.53
CA PRO A 297 18.57 6.69 -7.77
C PRO A 297 19.42 7.40 -6.72
N GLU A 298 19.22 7.06 -5.43
CA GLU A 298 20.11 7.57 -4.38
C GLU A 298 21.55 7.30 -4.82
N ILE A 299 22.41 8.31 -4.72
CA ILE A 299 23.81 8.18 -5.14
C ILE A 299 24.44 7.07 -4.28
N LEU A 300 24.61 5.90 -4.89
CA LEU A 300 25.20 4.70 -4.31
C LEU A 300 26.73 4.78 -4.22
N PHE A 301 27.33 5.89 -4.67
CA PHE A 301 28.77 6.05 -4.79
C PHE A 301 29.21 7.42 -4.26
N ASN A 302 29.89 7.42 -3.12
CA ASN A 302 30.62 8.59 -2.65
C ASN A 302 32.03 8.52 -3.23
N ASP A 303 32.41 9.46 -4.11
CA ASP A 303 33.78 9.55 -4.59
C ASP A 303 34.70 10.03 -3.45
N PRO A 304 35.61 9.18 -2.94
CA PRO A 304 36.51 9.57 -1.87
C PRO A 304 37.40 10.75 -2.24
N GLY A 305 37.72 10.93 -3.53
CA GLY A 305 38.52 12.05 -4.02
C GLY A 305 37.79 13.39 -3.86
N THR A 306 36.49 13.41 -4.12
CA THR A 306 35.63 14.58 -3.91
C THR A 306 35.54 14.95 -2.44
N LEU A 307 35.30 13.97 -1.55
CA LEU A 307 35.30 14.20 -0.10
C LEU A 307 36.66 14.73 0.40
N MET A 308 37.77 14.15 -0.07
CA MET A 308 39.13 14.59 0.29
C MET A 308 39.36 16.04 -0.15
N THR A 309 38.96 16.37 -1.38
CA THR A 309 39.09 17.73 -1.93
C THR A 309 38.25 18.73 -1.12
N ALA A 310 37.04 18.36 -0.73
CA ALA A 310 36.16 19.18 0.10
C ALA A 310 36.79 19.48 1.46
N VAL A 311 37.30 18.47 2.14
CA VAL A 311 37.96 18.64 3.44
C VAL A 311 39.24 19.47 3.33
N GLN A 312 40.03 19.29 2.27
CA GLN A 312 41.25 20.09 2.03
C GLN A 312 40.95 21.58 1.76
N ARG A 313 39.82 21.88 1.11
CA ARG A 313 39.38 23.27 0.88
C ARG A 313 38.96 23.99 2.16
N GLY A 314 38.64 23.24 3.20
CA GLY A 314 38.09 23.75 4.45
C GLY A 314 36.56 23.85 4.40
N LEU A 315 35.92 23.49 5.52
CA LEU A 315 34.48 23.60 5.67
C LEU A 315 34.09 25.04 6.05
N PRO A 316 32.87 25.48 5.69
CA PRO A 316 32.27 26.69 6.27
C PRO A 316 32.35 26.69 7.81
N ASN A 317 32.59 27.85 8.41
CA ASN A 317 32.87 27.98 9.85
C ASN A 317 31.80 27.32 10.74
N HIS A 318 30.51 27.52 10.44
CA HIS A 318 29.42 26.94 11.22
C HIS A 318 29.37 25.41 11.12
N LEU A 319 29.66 24.82 9.95
CA LEU A 319 29.76 23.37 9.79
C LEU A 319 31.00 22.80 10.50
N ALA A 320 32.12 23.52 10.44
CA ALA A 320 33.34 23.15 11.15
C ALA A 320 33.14 23.16 12.67
N GLU A 321 32.46 24.16 13.21
CA GLU A 321 32.09 24.23 14.63
C GLU A 321 31.22 23.04 15.05
N LEU A 322 30.26 22.63 14.24
CA LEU A 322 29.43 21.45 14.52
C LEU A 322 30.27 20.16 14.60
N ILE A 323 31.22 19.97 13.68
CA ILE A 323 32.14 18.83 13.70
C ILE A 323 33.03 18.85 14.95
N VAL A 324 33.56 20.03 15.30
CA VAL A 324 34.41 20.20 16.50
C VAL A 324 33.63 19.90 17.77
N ASN A 325 32.42 20.46 17.90
CA ASN A 325 31.56 20.29 19.07
C ASN A 325 31.10 18.84 19.25
N TYR A 326 30.85 18.12 18.16
CA TYR A 326 30.47 16.70 18.21
C TYR A 326 31.66 15.79 18.55
N GLY A 327 32.85 16.16 18.07
CA GLY A 327 34.08 15.38 18.18
C GLY A 327 34.53 14.87 16.80
N PRO A 328 35.58 15.46 16.19
CA PRO A 328 35.95 15.18 14.80
C PRO A 328 36.23 13.70 14.49
N ALA A 329 36.79 12.95 15.45
CA ALA A 329 37.10 11.52 15.29
C ALA A 329 35.86 10.62 15.22
N ARG A 330 34.68 11.13 15.62
CA ARG A 330 33.40 10.42 15.60
C ARG A 330 32.56 10.75 14.36
N CYS A 331 32.96 11.75 13.57
CA CYS A 331 32.27 12.17 12.36
C CYS A 331 32.46 11.16 11.21
N GLU A 332 31.43 11.03 10.36
CA GLU A 332 31.42 10.05 9.27
C GLU A 332 32.46 10.40 8.20
N SER A 333 32.61 11.69 7.88
CA SER A 333 33.61 12.18 6.92
C SER A 333 35.03 11.83 7.33
N THR A 334 35.41 12.12 8.58
CA THR A 334 36.73 11.77 9.14
C THR A 334 36.96 10.27 9.12
N MET A 335 35.98 9.47 9.55
CA MET A 335 36.08 8.02 9.56
C MET A 335 36.22 7.46 8.14
N THR A 336 35.52 8.03 7.17
CA THR A 336 35.60 7.66 5.76
C THR A 336 36.99 7.92 5.20
N LEU A 337 37.54 9.13 5.35
CA LEU A 337 38.88 9.47 4.87
C LEU A 337 39.97 8.60 5.49
N ARG A 338 39.87 8.33 6.80
CA ARG A 338 40.80 7.43 7.49
C ARG A 338 40.73 6.01 6.94
N THR A 339 39.52 5.47 6.77
CA THR A 339 39.30 4.14 6.21
C THR A 339 39.86 4.03 4.79
N VAL A 340 39.67 5.06 3.95
CA VAL A 340 40.21 5.09 2.58
C VAL A 340 41.75 5.04 2.58
N ALA A 341 42.40 5.81 3.44
CA ALA A 341 43.86 5.80 3.55
C ALA A 341 44.41 4.46 4.06
N GLU A 342 43.75 3.85 5.06
CA GLU A 342 44.11 2.54 5.59
C GLU A 342 43.87 1.42 4.56
N TYR A 343 42.75 1.48 3.83
CA TYR A 343 42.41 0.57 2.75
C TYR A 343 43.45 0.60 1.63
N GLN A 344 43.80 1.79 1.12
CA GLN A 344 44.80 1.95 0.07
C GLN A 344 46.17 1.39 0.52
N ARG A 345 46.57 1.67 1.76
CA ARG A 345 47.80 1.13 2.33
C ARG A 345 47.78 -0.40 2.38
N ALA A 346 46.66 -1.00 2.80
CA ALA A 346 46.51 -2.45 2.86
C ALA A 346 46.60 -3.11 1.47
N MET A 347 45.94 -2.51 0.47
CA MET A 347 45.99 -2.99 -0.92
C MET A 347 47.40 -2.92 -1.50
N LEU A 348 48.11 -1.81 -1.30
CA LEU A 348 49.51 -1.65 -1.74
C LEU A 348 50.45 -2.61 -1.00
N GLN A 349 50.28 -2.78 0.30
CA GLN A 349 51.08 -3.71 1.09
C GLN A 349 50.92 -5.15 0.58
N CYS A 350 49.69 -5.57 0.22
CA CYS A 350 49.43 -6.88 -0.37
C CYS A 350 50.11 -7.10 -1.72
N VAL A 351 50.29 -6.05 -2.54
CA VAL A 351 51.09 -6.15 -3.77
C VAL A 351 52.53 -6.54 -3.47
N HIS A 352 53.08 -6.05 -2.35
CA HIS A 352 54.45 -6.34 -1.93
C HIS A 352 54.60 -7.70 -1.25
N ASP A 353 53.80 -7.99 -0.22
CA ASP A 353 53.97 -9.19 0.61
C ASP A 353 53.14 -10.41 0.16
N ARG A 354 52.17 -10.21 -0.75
CA ARG A 354 51.24 -11.23 -1.25
C ARG A 354 50.42 -11.92 -0.15
N ASP A 355 50.29 -11.30 1.02
CA ASP A 355 49.58 -11.87 2.17
C ASP A 355 48.08 -11.57 2.10
N LEU A 356 47.35 -12.42 1.37
CA LEU A 356 45.90 -12.34 1.21
C LEU A 356 45.13 -12.59 2.50
N TYR A 357 45.72 -13.34 3.44
CA TYR A 357 45.10 -13.60 4.73
C TYR A 357 45.12 -12.34 5.60
N LYS A 358 46.28 -11.69 5.71
CA LYS A 358 46.42 -10.41 6.41
C LYS A 358 45.58 -9.32 5.77
N LEU A 359 45.57 -9.25 4.43
CA LEU A 359 44.67 -8.34 3.71
C LEU A 359 43.22 -8.58 4.11
N GLY A 360 42.77 -9.84 4.11
CA GLY A 360 41.42 -10.23 4.51
C GLY A 360 41.02 -9.76 5.90
N LEU A 361 41.89 -9.97 6.89
CA LEU A 361 41.63 -9.50 8.27
C LEU A 361 41.51 -7.98 8.33
N THR A 362 42.40 -7.25 7.64
CA THR A 362 42.32 -5.79 7.58
C THR A 362 41.05 -5.31 6.89
N LEU A 363 40.67 -5.90 5.75
CA LEU A 363 39.43 -5.54 5.05
C LEU A 363 38.20 -5.81 5.91
N ALA A 364 38.17 -6.93 6.63
CA ALA A 364 37.08 -7.23 7.56
C ALA A 364 36.98 -6.19 8.69
N GLU A 365 38.09 -5.68 9.20
CA GLU A 365 38.09 -4.61 10.22
C GLU A 365 37.58 -3.27 9.66
N LEU A 366 37.83 -2.98 8.38
CA LEU A 366 37.42 -1.74 7.74
C LEU A 366 35.94 -1.72 7.36
N ILE A 367 35.36 -2.87 6.98
CA ILE A 367 33.96 -2.99 6.53
C ILE A 367 32.95 -2.32 7.48
N PRO A 368 32.96 -2.57 8.80
CA PRO A 368 31.97 -2.02 9.71
C PRO A 368 32.28 -0.58 10.15
N ARG A 369 33.26 0.11 9.55
CA ARG A 369 33.56 1.52 9.89
C ARG A 369 32.71 2.53 9.12
N ASN A 370 32.31 2.21 7.89
CA ASN A 370 31.41 3.00 7.05
C ASN A 370 30.95 2.18 5.83
N GLU A 371 29.94 2.70 5.12
CA GLU A 371 29.35 2.03 3.94
C GLU A 371 30.33 1.92 2.75
N PHE A 372 31.28 2.84 2.60
CA PHE A 372 32.19 2.94 1.45
C PHE A 372 33.60 2.43 1.75
N SER A 373 33.71 1.51 2.69
CA SER A 373 34.97 0.95 3.18
C SER A 373 35.76 0.17 2.12
N ILE A 374 35.11 -0.25 1.04
CA ILE A 374 35.70 -0.97 -0.09
C ILE A 374 35.43 -0.20 -1.38
N ASN A 375 36.49 0.20 -2.08
CA ASN A 375 36.39 0.93 -3.35
C ASN A 375 36.24 -0.03 -4.55
N GLU A 376 35.38 0.34 -5.49
CA GLU A 376 35.41 -0.22 -6.85
C GLU A 376 36.56 0.41 -7.66
N GLY A 377 37.18 -0.39 -8.53
CA GLY A 377 38.35 0.03 -9.28
C GLY A 377 39.44 -1.04 -9.31
N GLY A 378 40.65 -0.64 -9.68
CA GLY A 378 41.80 -1.52 -9.83
C GLY A 378 43.09 -0.73 -9.75
N PHE A 379 44.23 -1.43 -9.70
CA PHE A 379 45.54 -0.77 -9.71
C PHE A 379 45.74 -0.03 -11.03
N GLN A 380 46.23 1.21 -10.97
CA GLN A 380 46.49 2.03 -12.14
C GLN A 380 47.95 2.49 -12.16
N ALA A 381 48.52 2.58 -13.36
CA ALA A 381 49.81 3.24 -13.60
C ALA A 381 49.69 4.17 -14.81
N VAL A 382 50.49 5.22 -14.84
CA VAL A 382 50.54 6.13 -15.99
C VAL A 382 51.26 5.42 -17.13
N ASN A 383 50.59 5.27 -18.27
CA ASN A 383 51.21 4.77 -19.48
C ASN A 383 52.20 5.84 -19.99
N GLN A 384 53.47 5.47 -20.08
CA GLN A 384 54.56 6.39 -20.45
C GLN A 384 54.45 6.91 -21.89
N ASN A 385 53.73 6.21 -22.78
CA ASN A 385 53.56 6.60 -24.18
C ASN A 385 52.34 7.50 -24.40
N THR A 386 51.28 7.33 -23.61
CA THR A 386 50.01 8.06 -23.80
C THR A 386 49.76 9.13 -22.73
N GLY A 387 50.51 9.10 -21.62
CA GLY A 387 50.34 9.97 -20.45
C GLY A 387 49.04 9.71 -19.67
N LYS A 388 48.27 8.67 -20.03
CA LYS A 388 46.98 8.35 -19.41
C LYS A 388 47.12 7.25 -18.36
N PRO A 389 46.31 7.28 -17.29
CA PRO A 389 46.23 6.17 -16.35
C PRO A 389 45.62 4.95 -17.02
N GLU A 390 46.28 3.80 -16.91
CA GLU A 390 45.81 2.50 -17.39
C GLU A 390 45.77 1.49 -16.25
N PHE A 391 44.80 0.59 -16.30
CA PHE A 391 44.70 -0.50 -15.33
C PHE A 391 45.87 -1.48 -15.51
N ILE A 392 46.51 -1.82 -14.40
CA ILE A 392 47.60 -2.79 -14.35
C ILE A 392 47.19 -3.99 -13.51
N SER A 393 47.72 -5.16 -13.87
CA SER A 393 47.62 -6.36 -13.03
C SER A 393 48.95 -6.55 -12.30
N PRO A 394 49.01 -6.35 -10.98
CA PRO A 394 50.25 -6.57 -10.22
C PRO A 394 50.57 -8.05 -10.00
N GLY A 395 49.90 -8.99 -10.69
CA GLY A 395 50.06 -10.44 -10.49
C GLY A 395 49.35 -10.98 -9.23
N LEU A 396 48.32 -10.28 -8.77
CA LEU A 396 47.42 -10.76 -7.70
C LEU A 396 46.30 -11.62 -8.29
N PRO A 397 45.66 -12.50 -7.51
CA PRO A 397 44.56 -13.37 -7.97
C PRO A 397 43.23 -12.62 -8.22
N PHE A 398 43.26 -11.29 -8.30
CA PHE A 398 42.16 -10.42 -8.61
C PHE A 398 42.66 -9.20 -9.40
N THR A 399 41.80 -8.64 -10.25
CA THR A 399 42.12 -7.43 -11.02
C THR A 399 41.38 -6.23 -10.45
N MET A 400 40.08 -6.39 -10.19
CA MET A 400 39.31 -5.39 -9.48
C MET A 400 39.51 -5.54 -7.98
N TRP A 401 39.52 -4.40 -7.30
CA TRP A 401 39.73 -4.30 -5.87
C TRP A 401 38.65 -4.99 -5.03
N ALA A 402 37.38 -4.87 -5.42
CA ALA A 402 36.28 -5.58 -4.74
C ALA A 402 36.36 -7.11 -4.90
N ASP A 403 36.98 -7.63 -5.96
CA ASP A 403 37.16 -9.08 -6.17
C ASP A 403 38.19 -9.68 -5.20
N ALA A 404 38.94 -8.86 -4.46
CA ALA A 404 39.80 -9.32 -3.38
C ALA A 404 39.01 -9.93 -2.23
N LEU A 405 37.77 -9.48 -1.98
CA LEU A 405 36.94 -9.91 -0.86
C LEU A 405 36.72 -11.43 -0.81
N PRO A 406 36.14 -12.09 -1.84
CA PRO A 406 35.93 -13.54 -1.81
C PRO A 406 37.24 -14.34 -1.80
N VAL A 407 38.31 -13.82 -2.40
CA VAL A 407 39.63 -14.45 -2.35
C VAL A 407 40.17 -14.46 -0.92
N CYS A 408 40.14 -13.31 -0.25
CA CYS A 408 40.56 -13.17 1.14
C CYS A 408 39.70 -14.02 2.08
N ALA A 409 38.37 -14.05 1.87
CA ALA A 409 37.46 -14.89 2.64
C ALA A 409 37.82 -16.38 2.53
N LYS A 410 38.18 -16.84 1.32
CA LYS A 410 38.64 -18.21 1.10
C LYS A 410 39.94 -18.50 1.85
N GLU A 411 40.89 -17.59 1.86
CA GLU A 411 42.16 -17.74 2.57
C GLU A 411 41.97 -17.79 4.10
N ILE A 412 41.09 -16.95 4.67
CA ILE A 412 40.72 -17.01 6.09
C ILE A 412 40.15 -18.38 6.45
N ARG A 413 39.20 -18.90 5.65
CA ARG A 413 38.60 -20.23 5.90
C ARG A 413 39.63 -21.36 5.80
N GLN A 414 40.62 -21.25 4.91
CA GLN A 414 41.69 -22.26 4.78
C GLN A 414 42.58 -22.37 6.03
N ARG A 415 42.72 -21.30 6.83
CA ARG A 415 43.46 -21.33 8.11
C ARG A 415 42.72 -22.11 9.21
N ARG A 416 41.44 -22.46 9.00
CA ARG A 416 40.59 -23.27 9.91
C ARG A 416 40.52 -22.74 11.34
N ARG A 417 40.51 -21.41 11.50
CA ARG A 417 40.29 -20.74 12.79
C ARG A 417 38.81 -20.41 12.94
N SER A 418 38.13 -21.10 13.85
CA SER A 418 36.68 -20.94 14.06
C SER A 418 36.29 -19.52 14.48
N SER A 419 37.16 -18.78 15.16
CA SER A 419 36.92 -17.39 15.57
C SER A 419 36.90 -16.38 14.42
N GLU A 420 37.35 -16.76 13.23
CA GLU A 420 37.50 -15.86 12.07
C GLU A 420 36.50 -16.15 10.96
N GLU A 421 35.66 -17.18 11.11
CA GLU A 421 34.66 -17.57 10.12
C GLU A 421 33.63 -16.46 9.85
N ASP A 422 33.22 -15.72 10.89
CA ASP A 422 32.32 -14.58 10.76
C ASP A 422 32.94 -13.42 9.96
N LEU A 423 34.27 -13.25 10.06
CA LEU A 423 35.00 -12.23 9.28
C LEU A 423 35.02 -12.60 7.79
N ALA A 424 35.24 -13.89 7.48
CA ALA A 424 35.16 -14.38 6.11
C ALA A 424 33.75 -14.21 5.52
N ASP A 425 32.71 -14.50 6.31
CA ASP A 425 31.33 -14.28 5.89
C ASP A 425 31.05 -12.79 5.63
N MET A 426 31.52 -11.88 6.49
CA MET A 426 31.37 -10.44 6.28
C MET A 426 32.00 -9.94 4.97
N LEU A 427 33.16 -10.48 4.58
CA LEU A 427 33.80 -10.18 3.29
C LEU A 427 32.91 -10.62 2.11
N ASP A 428 32.38 -11.84 2.14
CA ASP A 428 31.48 -12.36 1.10
C ASP A 428 30.17 -11.57 1.04
N LEU A 429 29.60 -11.21 2.20
CA LEU A 429 28.40 -10.38 2.30
C LEU A 429 28.62 -9.01 1.66
N LYS A 430 29.74 -8.34 1.97
CA LYS A 430 30.07 -7.04 1.36
C LYS A 430 30.24 -7.18 -0.15
N TYR A 431 30.90 -8.24 -0.62
CA TYR A 431 31.02 -8.53 -2.05
C TYR A 431 29.65 -8.70 -2.72
N PHE A 432 28.73 -9.46 -2.11
CA PHE A 432 27.40 -9.65 -2.65
C PHE A 432 26.61 -8.34 -2.72
N VAL A 433 26.68 -7.49 -1.69
CA VAL A 433 26.04 -6.16 -1.70
C VAL A 433 26.59 -5.30 -2.84
N ILE A 434 27.91 -5.22 -2.98
CA ILE A 434 28.59 -4.46 -4.05
C ILE A 434 28.18 -4.95 -5.44
N ARG A 435 28.01 -6.27 -5.62
CA ARG A 435 27.58 -6.87 -6.89
C ARG A 435 26.06 -6.92 -7.07
N SER A 436 25.29 -6.26 -6.20
CA SER A 436 23.82 -6.24 -6.20
C SER A 436 23.18 -7.64 -6.13
N ARG A 437 23.85 -8.57 -5.46
CA ARG A 437 23.45 -9.97 -5.22
C ARG A 437 22.79 -10.12 -3.84
N LEU A 438 21.76 -9.31 -3.59
CA LEU A 438 21.08 -9.24 -2.30
C LEU A 438 20.46 -10.58 -1.85
N PRO A 439 19.83 -11.40 -2.72
CA PRO A 439 19.30 -12.69 -2.29
C PRO A 439 20.37 -13.62 -1.70
N GLU A 440 21.56 -13.67 -2.30
CA GLU A 440 22.68 -14.45 -1.75
C GLU A 440 23.23 -13.86 -0.46
N ALA A 441 23.30 -12.53 -0.35
CA ALA A 441 23.72 -11.85 0.86
C ALA A 441 22.78 -12.18 2.04
N ILE A 442 21.47 -12.11 1.83
CA ILE A 442 20.46 -12.43 2.85
C ILE A 442 20.54 -13.90 3.25
N ALA A 443 20.67 -14.82 2.27
CA ALA A 443 20.77 -16.25 2.56
C ALA A 443 22.02 -16.60 3.38
N LEU A 444 23.16 -15.96 3.09
CA LEU A 444 24.37 -16.13 3.88
C LEU A 444 24.22 -15.50 5.27
N ALA A 445 23.76 -14.25 5.37
CA ALA A 445 23.60 -13.54 6.64
C ALA A 445 22.68 -14.30 7.61
N LYS A 446 21.59 -14.90 7.11
CA LYS A 446 20.68 -15.72 7.91
C LYS A 446 21.40 -16.92 8.54
N LYS A 447 22.21 -17.66 7.77
CA LYS A 447 23.04 -18.77 8.27
C LYS A 447 24.08 -18.29 9.27
N SER A 448 24.73 -17.15 8.99
CA SER A 448 25.75 -16.59 9.87
C SER A 448 25.15 -16.12 11.20
N ILE A 449 23.91 -15.61 11.23
CA ILE A 449 23.19 -15.26 12.46
C ILE A 449 22.84 -16.50 13.29
N GLU A 450 22.44 -17.61 12.65
CA GLU A 450 22.20 -18.88 13.33
C GLU A 450 23.48 -19.40 14.02
N ARG A 451 24.64 -19.23 13.37
CA ARG A 451 25.94 -19.60 13.93
C ARG A 451 26.40 -18.64 15.03
N ASN A 452 26.33 -17.33 14.78
CA ASN A 452 26.75 -16.29 15.71
C ASN A 452 25.73 -15.12 15.74
N PRO A 453 24.75 -15.14 16.67
CA PRO A 453 23.76 -14.08 16.78
C PRO A 453 24.31 -12.79 17.40
N LYS A 454 25.58 -12.75 17.82
CA LYS A 454 26.22 -11.60 18.45
C LYS A 454 27.01 -10.73 17.47
N PHE A 455 26.93 -11.00 16.16
CA PHE A 455 27.64 -10.24 15.13
C PHE A 455 26.72 -9.20 14.46
N PRO A 456 26.82 -7.90 14.79
CA PRO A 456 25.83 -6.89 14.40
C PRO A 456 25.68 -6.69 12.89
N TYR A 457 26.76 -6.81 12.13
CA TYR A 457 26.76 -6.55 10.68
C TYR A 457 25.82 -7.48 9.90
N PHE A 458 25.63 -8.73 10.36
CA PHE A 458 24.71 -9.65 9.69
C PHE A 458 23.26 -9.17 9.75
N TYR A 459 22.87 -8.54 10.86
CA TYR A 459 21.54 -7.95 11.00
C TYR A 459 21.33 -6.80 10.02
N TYR A 460 22.35 -5.98 9.77
CA TYR A 460 22.29 -4.91 8.78
C TYR A 460 21.97 -5.47 7.39
N ILE A 461 22.66 -6.52 6.96
CA ILE A 461 22.41 -7.16 5.66
C ILE A 461 20.96 -7.64 5.53
N MET A 462 20.37 -8.19 6.59
CA MET A 462 18.97 -8.62 6.56
C MET A 462 18.00 -7.46 6.29
N THR A 463 18.34 -6.21 6.66
CA THR A 463 17.51 -5.03 6.40
C THR A 463 17.52 -4.56 4.94
N LEU A 464 18.43 -5.08 4.12
CA LEU A 464 18.54 -4.74 2.69
C LEU A 464 17.60 -5.59 1.81
N GLY A 465 16.87 -6.54 2.42
CA GLY A 465 15.88 -7.36 1.72
C GLY A 465 14.61 -6.61 1.33
N SER A 466 13.80 -7.25 0.49
CA SER A 466 12.50 -6.71 0.03
C SER A 466 11.37 -6.90 1.02
N ASP A 467 11.52 -7.82 1.99
CA ASP A 467 10.54 -8.04 3.06
C ASP A 467 10.76 -7.01 4.17
N LEU A 468 9.89 -6.00 4.21
CA LEU A 468 9.94 -4.91 5.16
C LEU A 468 9.71 -5.38 6.60
N GLU A 469 8.80 -6.33 6.84
CA GLU A 469 8.51 -6.80 8.20
C GLU A 469 9.68 -7.62 8.75
N GLU A 470 10.25 -8.51 7.94
CA GLU A 470 11.46 -9.24 8.30
C GLU A 470 12.62 -8.27 8.52
N GLY A 471 12.78 -7.28 7.65
CA GLY A 471 13.79 -6.22 7.73
C GLY A 471 13.72 -5.45 9.06
N LEU A 472 12.54 -4.95 9.45
CA LEU A 472 12.35 -4.23 10.71
C LEU A 472 12.71 -5.08 11.93
N ARG A 473 12.29 -6.35 11.92
CA ARG A 473 12.59 -7.28 13.01
C ARG A 473 14.09 -7.51 13.17
N TYR A 474 14.82 -7.68 12.07
CA TYR A 474 16.28 -7.81 12.13
C TYR A 474 16.96 -6.49 12.51
N ALA A 475 16.44 -5.35 12.07
CA ALA A 475 16.93 -4.03 12.50
C ALA A 475 16.86 -3.88 14.03
N LYS A 476 15.68 -4.12 14.62
CA LYS A 476 15.45 -4.05 16.07
C LYS A 476 16.25 -5.09 16.86
N LYS A 477 16.46 -6.29 16.32
CA LYS A 477 17.33 -7.30 16.94
C LYS A 477 18.79 -6.87 16.91
N GLY A 478 19.27 -6.36 15.78
CA GLY A 478 20.64 -5.88 15.61
C GLY A 478 20.98 -4.75 16.57
N LEU A 479 20.05 -3.83 16.81
CA LEU A 479 20.21 -2.73 17.78
C LEU A 479 20.39 -3.21 19.23
N LYS A 480 19.89 -4.42 19.58
CA LYS A 480 20.07 -5.03 20.91
C LYS A 480 21.42 -5.75 21.06
N VAL A 481 22.17 -5.95 19.98
CA VAL A 481 23.47 -6.63 20.02
C VAL A 481 24.53 -5.69 20.58
N LYS A 482 25.25 -6.13 21.61
CA LYS A 482 26.34 -5.37 22.22
C LYS A 482 27.54 -5.25 21.25
N ASN A 483 28.32 -4.18 21.40
CA ASN A 483 29.56 -3.93 20.63
C ASN A 483 29.36 -3.67 19.12
N ALA A 484 28.19 -3.19 18.70
CA ALA A 484 28.05 -2.65 17.35
C ALA A 484 28.98 -1.44 17.17
N THR A 485 29.62 -1.36 16.00
CA THR A 485 30.34 -0.13 15.62
C THR A 485 29.33 1.01 15.48
N PRO A 486 29.76 2.28 15.63
CA PRO A 486 28.86 3.43 15.44
C PRO A 486 28.15 3.40 14.08
N PHE A 487 28.85 3.04 13.00
CA PHE A 487 28.25 2.89 11.68
C PHE A 487 27.12 1.84 11.66
N VAL A 488 27.39 0.62 12.14
CA VAL A 488 26.37 -0.45 12.12
C VAL A 488 25.18 -0.10 13.00
N HIS A 489 25.41 0.56 14.14
CA HIS A 489 24.35 1.02 15.01
C HIS A 489 23.45 2.05 14.32
N TYR A 490 24.02 3.14 13.79
CA TYR A 490 23.23 4.20 13.17
C TYR A 490 22.56 3.75 11.87
N VAL A 491 23.20 2.91 11.05
CA VAL A 491 22.54 2.40 9.84
C VAL A 491 21.36 1.47 10.19
N LEU A 492 21.47 0.63 11.21
CA LEU A 492 20.35 -0.19 11.68
C LEU A 492 19.20 0.69 12.20
N LEU A 493 19.54 1.75 12.94
CA LEU A 493 18.55 2.69 13.47
C LEU A 493 17.84 3.45 12.34
N SER A 494 18.58 3.97 11.35
CA SER A 494 17.98 4.64 10.19
C SER A 494 17.08 3.70 9.38
N ARG A 495 17.49 2.43 9.22
CA ARG A 495 16.67 1.41 8.54
C ARG A 495 15.42 1.06 9.34
N ALA A 496 15.50 0.98 10.67
CA ALA A 496 14.34 0.76 11.52
C ALA A 496 13.31 1.87 11.38
N ILE A 497 13.75 3.14 11.38
CA ILE A 497 12.89 4.33 11.19
C ILE A 497 12.18 4.29 9.84
N GLU A 498 12.92 4.11 8.76
CA GLU A 498 12.37 4.09 7.39
C GLU A 498 11.32 2.98 7.21
N ILE A 499 11.65 1.77 7.66
CA ILE A 499 10.78 0.61 7.50
C ILE A 499 9.54 0.73 8.39
N ALA A 500 9.70 1.11 9.67
CA ALA A 500 8.59 1.29 10.59
C ALA A 500 7.67 2.44 10.17
N GLY A 501 8.23 3.55 9.68
CA GLY A 501 7.46 4.68 9.16
C GLY A 501 6.61 4.30 7.94
N ASN A 502 7.17 3.52 7.02
CA ASN A 502 6.44 3.01 5.86
C ASN A 502 5.31 2.06 6.29
N LEU A 503 5.62 1.06 7.12
CA LEU A 503 4.63 0.10 7.62
C LEU A 503 3.53 0.80 8.43
N ALA A 504 3.84 1.83 9.22
CA ALA A 504 2.86 2.61 9.95
C ALA A 504 1.85 3.27 8.99
N ILE A 505 2.33 3.94 7.94
CA ILE A 505 1.46 4.55 6.92
C ILE A 505 0.56 3.49 6.27
N CYS A 506 1.14 2.37 5.80
CA CYS A 506 0.34 1.32 5.16
C CYS A 506 -0.71 0.73 6.10
N ARG A 507 -0.33 0.37 7.33
CA ARG A 507 -1.24 -0.29 8.29
C ARG A 507 -2.37 0.61 8.73
N ILE A 508 -2.11 1.89 8.98
CA ILE A 508 -3.13 2.87 9.34
C ILE A 508 -4.10 3.09 8.17
N GLN A 509 -3.59 3.20 6.93
CA GLN A 509 -4.43 3.37 5.74
C GLN A 509 -5.33 2.16 5.46
N GLU A 510 -4.82 0.95 5.66
CA GLU A 510 -5.49 -0.32 5.35
C GLU A 510 -6.42 -0.82 6.48
N SER A 511 -6.55 -0.10 7.60
CA SER A 511 -7.29 -0.58 8.78
C SER A 511 -8.47 0.31 9.16
N THR A 512 -9.40 -0.28 9.90
CA THR A 512 -10.46 0.45 10.61
C THR A 512 -10.04 0.70 12.07
N ILE A 513 -10.51 1.81 12.65
CA ILE A 513 -10.22 2.16 14.04
C ILE A 513 -10.66 1.02 14.98
N GLY A 514 -9.74 0.58 15.85
CA GLY A 514 -9.98 -0.49 16.81
C GLY A 514 -9.62 -1.90 16.30
N ASP A 515 -9.20 -2.04 15.04
CA ASP A 515 -8.67 -3.30 14.54
C ASP A 515 -7.23 -3.54 15.04
N ARG A 516 -6.81 -4.81 15.12
CA ARG A 516 -5.41 -5.16 15.43
C ARG A 516 -4.41 -4.42 14.53
N LYS A 517 -4.71 -4.31 13.23
CA LYS A 517 -3.85 -3.60 12.25
C LYS A 517 -3.73 -2.10 12.55
N TRP A 518 -4.77 -1.49 13.11
CA TRP A 518 -4.74 -0.09 13.53
C TRP A 518 -3.78 0.10 14.71
N GLU A 519 -3.91 -0.74 15.74
CA GLU A 519 -3.01 -0.72 16.91
C GLU A 519 -1.55 -1.04 16.54
N GLU A 520 -1.35 -1.99 15.61
CA GLU A 520 -0.03 -2.28 15.03
C GLU A 520 0.55 -1.04 14.33
N GLY A 521 -0.26 -0.34 13.52
CA GLY A 521 0.13 0.88 12.83
C GLY A 521 0.56 2.00 13.79
N LEU A 522 -0.20 2.21 14.87
CA LEU A 522 0.14 3.18 15.93
C LEU A 522 1.43 2.82 16.67
N SER A 523 1.62 1.52 16.97
CA SER A 523 2.86 1.03 17.61
C SER A 523 4.08 1.27 16.72
N LEU A 524 3.94 1.03 15.42
CA LEU A 524 5.00 1.28 14.43
C LEU A 524 5.31 2.78 14.29
N LEU A 525 4.28 3.63 14.29
CA LEU A 525 4.44 5.09 14.28
C LEU A 525 5.24 5.59 15.48
N SER A 526 4.83 5.21 16.69
CA SER A 526 5.56 5.58 17.92
C SER A 526 7.00 5.08 17.84
N SER A 527 7.21 3.83 17.43
CA SER A 527 8.55 3.26 17.33
C SER A 527 9.46 4.00 16.35
N ALA A 528 8.92 4.44 15.20
CA ALA A 528 9.67 5.21 14.22
C ALA A 528 10.04 6.60 14.75
N LEU A 529 9.13 7.29 15.44
CA LEU A 529 9.38 8.61 16.04
C LEU A 529 10.38 8.54 17.20
N ASP A 530 10.26 7.55 18.07
CA ASP A 530 11.18 7.34 19.20
C ASP A 530 12.61 7.05 18.70
N ASP A 531 12.76 6.14 17.73
CA ASP A 531 14.04 5.85 17.10
C ASP A 531 14.63 7.09 16.40
N ALA A 532 13.79 7.88 15.72
CA ALA A 532 14.22 9.10 15.04
C ALA A 532 14.71 10.14 16.04
N HIS A 533 14.06 10.29 17.19
CA HIS A 533 14.54 11.16 18.26
C HIS A 533 15.92 10.76 18.76
N ILE A 534 16.14 9.46 19.02
CA ILE A 534 17.46 8.92 19.42
C ILE A 534 18.50 9.21 18.34
N TYR A 535 18.17 8.89 17.08
CA TYR A 535 19.07 9.11 15.96
C TYR A 535 19.49 10.58 15.83
N LEU A 536 18.54 11.50 15.84
CA LEU A 536 18.81 12.92 15.66
C LEU A 536 19.60 13.53 16.82
N ALA A 537 19.46 12.99 18.03
CA ALA A 537 20.21 13.41 19.21
C ALA A 537 21.65 12.88 19.23
N GLU A 538 21.88 11.65 18.77
CA GLU A 538 23.16 10.97 18.99
C GLU A 538 24.03 10.85 17.74
N ALA A 539 23.44 10.74 16.55
CA ALA A 539 24.16 10.49 15.32
C ALA A 539 25.06 11.68 14.91
N PRO A 540 26.18 11.44 14.20
CA PRO A 540 27.05 12.49 13.73
C PRO A 540 26.30 13.56 12.91
N PRO A 541 26.67 14.84 13.00
CA PRO A 541 26.00 15.91 12.25
C PRO A 541 26.21 15.77 10.73
N ASP A 542 27.31 15.16 10.32
CA ASP A 542 27.72 14.99 8.92
C ASP A 542 27.34 13.61 8.34
N THR A 543 26.51 12.84 9.05
CA THR A 543 26.15 11.49 8.59
C THR A 543 25.19 11.52 7.39
N ARG A 544 25.45 10.66 6.41
CA ARG A 544 24.72 10.63 5.14
C ARG A 544 23.21 10.35 5.27
N HIS A 545 22.82 9.60 6.31
CA HIS A 545 21.43 9.18 6.51
C HIS A 545 20.61 10.20 7.32
N ARG A 546 21.23 11.25 7.86
CA ARG A 546 20.55 12.26 8.69
C ARG A 546 19.38 12.92 7.98
N LYS A 547 19.56 13.27 6.70
CA LYS A 547 18.48 13.85 5.87
C LYS A 547 17.30 12.90 5.70
N SER A 548 17.56 11.62 5.41
CA SER A 548 16.51 10.62 5.23
C SER A 548 15.72 10.40 6.53
N VAL A 549 16.42 10.39 7.67
CA VAL A 549 15.77 10.36 8.99
C VAL A 549 14.94 11.62 9.23
N LEU A 550 15.45 12.81 8.91
CA LEU A 550 14.70 14.07 9.03
C LEU A 550 13.47 14.11 8.12
N TYR A 551 13.54 13.61 6.89
CA TYR A 551 12.39 13.52 5.99
C TYR A 551 11.28 12.66 6.61
N TRP A 552 11.63 11.48 7.14
CA TRP A 552 10.67 10.61 7.83
C TRP A 552 10.14 11.26 9.10
N PHE A 553 11.01 11.81 9.94
CA PHE A 553 10.63 12.44 11.20
C PHE A 553 9.64 13.59 10.99
N LEU A 554 9.92 14.48 10.04
CA LEU A 554 9.02 15.60 9.72
C LEU A 554 7.68 15.10 9.15
N ALA A 555 7.72 14.18 8.19
CA ALA A 555 6.50 13.62 7.59
C ALA A 555 5.60 12.92 8.60
N LEU A 556 6.17 12.05 9.45
CA LEU A 556 5.42 11.32 10.48
C LEU A 556 4.92 12.26 11.57
N THR A 557 5.70 13.26 11.97
CA THR A 557 5.30 14.26 12.97
C THR A 557 4.13 15.10 12.46
N LEU A 558 4.14 15.49 11.18
CA LEU A 558 3.03 16.22 10.55
C LEU A 558 1.72 15.41 10.64
N ALA A 559 1.76 14.12 10.32
CA ALA A 559 0.57 13.27 10.41
C ALA A 559 0.18 12.91 11.86
N ASP A 560 1.14 12.67 12.76
CA ASP A 560 0.89 12.35 14.18
C ASP A 560 0.26 13.53 14.92
N LYS A 561 0.75 14.75 14.67
CA LYS A 561 0.33 15.97 15.35
C LYS A 561 -0.82 16.70 14.66
N GLY A 562 -0.89 16.65 13.33
CA GLY A 562 -1.98 17.21 12.53
C GLY A 562 -2.40 18.62 12.98
N PRO A 563 -3.63 18.79 13.52
CA PRO A 563 -4.13 20.10 13.94
C PRO A 563 -3.43 20.70 15.17
N GLU A 564 -2.67 19.92 15.95
CA GLU A 564 -1.86 20.43 17.09
C GLU A 564 -0.74 21.37 16.62
N LEU A 565 -0.29 21.23 15.36
CA LEU A 565 0.75 22.07 14.78
C LEU A 565 0.16 23.40 14.29
N SER A 566 0.97 24.45 14.40
CA SER A 566 0.66 25.74 13.79
C SER A 566 0.60 25.66 12.24
N GLU A 567 -0.10 26.59 11.60
CA GLU A 567 -0.17 26.65 10.13
C GLU A 567 1.16 27.04 9.48
N ASP A 568 2.04 27.73 10.21
CA ASP A 568 3.39 28.11 9.80
C ASP A 568 4.45 27.06 10.19
N LEU A 569 4.05 25.97 10.89
CA LEU A 569 4.92 24.86 11.29
C LEU A 569 6.14 25.27 12.13
N LYS A 570 6.06 26.39 12.87
CA LYS A 570 7.18 26.92 13.66
C LYS A 570 7.73 25.93 14.69
N GLU A 571 6.91 24.99 15.16
CA GLU A 571 7.32 23.93 16.07
C GLU A 571 8.39 23.01 15.44
N LEU A 572 8.44 22.96 14.11
CA LEU A 572 9.35 22.14 13.33
C LEU A 572 10.61 22.90 12.86
N ASP A 573 10.72 24.22 13.09
CA ASP A 573 11.83 25.06 12.61
C ASP A 573 13.20 24.48 12.98
N LYS A 574 13.36 24.03 14.22
CA LYS A 574 14.59 23.38 14.70
C LYS A 574 15.00 22.19 13.82
N TYR A 575 14.05 21.41 13.34
CA TYR A 575 14.30 20.21 12.55
C TYR A 575 14.48 20.56 11.06
N VAL A 576 13.76 21.57 10.58
CA VAL A 576 13.97 22.16 9.25
C VAL A 576 15.38 22.74 9.12
N ASP A 577 15.88 23.44 10.13
CA ASP A 577 17.24 23.98 10.13
C ASP A 577 18.29 22.88 10.21
N GLN A 578 18.04 21.81 10.99
CA GLN A 578 18.91 20.63 10.95
C GLN A 578 18.92 19.95 9.57
N LEU A 579 17.81 19.98 8.84
CA LEU A 579 17.73 19.42 7.49
C LEU A 579 18.54 20.28 6.50
N LYS A 580 18.45 21.61 6.59
CA LYS A 580 19.30 22.53 5.80
C LYS A 580 20.78 22.26 6.06
N ILE A 581 21.19 22.12 7.32
CA ILE A 581 22.57 21.78 7.71
C ILE A 581 22.99 20.43 7.10
N ALA A 582 22.13 19.41 7.14
CA ALA A 582 22.42 18.11 6.55
C ALA A 582 22.59 18.18 5.01
N ASP A 583 21.77 18.99 4.34
CA ASP A 583 21.88 19.24 2.89
C ASP A 583 23.16 20.03 2.56
N GLU A 584 23.55 21.00 3.38
CA GLU A 584 24.81 21.75 3.22
C GLU A 584 26.05 20.86 3.36
N PHE A 585 26.08 19.95 4.34
CA PHE A 585 27.16 18.95 4.44
C PHE A 585 27.28 18.13 3.15
N TYR A 586 26.16 17.70 2.58
CA TYR A 586 26.13 16.94 1.34
C TYR A 586 26.73 17.74 0.17
N ALA A 587 26.26 18.98 0.01
CA ALA A 587 26.72 19.89 -1.05
C ALA A 587 28.23 20.16 -0.94
N VAL A 588 28.74 20.39 0.28
CA VAL A 588 30.17 20.60 0.51
C VAL A 588 30.98 19.36 0.17
N PHE A 589 30.47 18.16 0.47
CA PHE A 589 31.10 16.89 0.08
C PHE A 589 30.90 16.53 -1.39
N GLY A 590 30.42 17.47 -2.20
CA GLY A 590 30.34 17.37 -3.66
C GLY A 590 29.27 16.41 -4.17
N ALA A 591 28.22 16.20 -3.39
CA ALA A 591 27.02 15.49 -3.82
C ALA A 591 25.80 16.38 -3.63
N ASP A 592 24.90 16.39 -4.61
CA ASP A 592 23.57 16.97 -4.41
C ASP A 592 22.71 15.97 -3.63
N PRO A 593 21.92 16.40 -2.64
CA PRO A 593 21.00 15.49 -2.00
C PRO A 593 20.01 14.97 -3.07
N PRO A 594 19.76 13.65 -3.12
CA PRO A 594 18.89 13.09 -4.14
C PRO A 594 17.47 13.62 -3.94
N MET A 595 16.75 13.91 -5.02
CA MET A 595 15.32 14.20 -4.94
C MET A 595 14.56 12.89 -4.81
N SER A 596 14.70 12.22 -3.66
CA SER A 596 13.94 11.01 -3.36
C SER A 596 12.44 11.32 -3.32
N GLN A 597 11.61 10.28 -3.48
CA GLN A 597 10.15 10.40 -3.39
C GLN A 597 9.72 11.13 -2.10
N LEU A 598 10.32 10.75 -0.97
CA LEU A 598 9.98 11.33 0.33
C LEU A 598 10.46 12.78 0.45
N ARG A 599 11.65 13.11 -0.09
CA ARG A 599 12.13 14.50 -0.11
C ARG A 599 11.21 15.39 -0.94
N GLN A 600 10.79 14.94 -2.12
CA GLN A 600 9.85 15.70 -2.96
C GLN A 600 8.51 15.90 -2.26
N ALA A 601 7.98 14.87 -1.61
CA ALA A 601 6.76 14.98 -0.82
C ALA A 601 6.92 16.02 0.30
N GLN A 602 8.05 16.00 1.01
CA GLN A 602 8.34 16.96 2.08
C GLN A 602 8.45 18.40 1.55
N VAL A 603 9.17 18.63 0.44
CA VAL A 603 9.23 19.94 -0.22
C VAL A 603 7.83 20.43 -0.60
N THR A 604 7.05 19.59 -1.31
CA THR A 604 5.69 19.90 -1.71
C THR A 604 4.79 20.24 -0.53
N ILE A 605 4.90 19.50 0.58
CA ILE A 605 4.14 19.77 1.80
C ILE A 605 4.55 21.14 2.36
N PHE A 606 5.82 21.36 2.67
CA PHE A 606 6.28 22.58 3.34
C PHE A 606 6.04 23.84 2.51
N GLU A 607 6.19 23.79 1.18
CA GLU A 607 5.92 24.94 0.30
C GLU A 607 4.45 25.35 0.27
N ARG A 608 3.53 24.40 0.47
CA ARG A 608 2.09 24.61 0.28
C ARG A 608 1.29 24.55 1.57
N TYR A 609 1.88 24.10 2.68
CA TYR A 609 1.16 23.77 3.92
C TYR A 609 0.34 24.94 4.46
N GLN A 610 0.95 26.12 4.57
CA GLN A 610 0.26 27.29 5.11
C GLN A 610 -0.90 27.73 4.20
N SER A 611 -0.68 27.86 2.88
CA SER A 611 -1.74 28.23 1.94
C SER A 611 -2.85 27.18 1.87
N ALA A 612 -2.50 25.90 1.92
CA ALA A 612 -3.44 24.79 1.94
C ALA A 612 -4.29 24.81 3.23
N ALA A 613 -3.66 25.02 4.39
CA ALA A 613 -4.36 25.16 5.67
C ALA A 613 -5.33 26.35 5.67
N GLN A 614 -4.92 27.50 5.13
CA GLN A 614 -5.79 28.68 5.05
C GLN A 614 -6.98 28.46 4.11
N GLN A 615 -6.75 27.81 2.97
CA GLN A 615 -7.80 27.59 1.97
C GLN A 615 -8.76 26.47 2.37
N TRP A 616 -8.24 25.34 2.84
CA TRP A 616 -8.99 24.09 3.03
C TRP A 616 -9.08 23.64 4.49
N GLY A 617 -8.47 24.34 5.44
CA GLY A 617 -8.43 23.95 6.85
C GLY A 617 -9.82 23.82 7.49
N HIS A 618 -10.76 24.70 7.12
CA HIS A 618 -12.15 24.59 7.56
C HIS A 618 -12.87 23.34 7.02
N ILE A 619 -12.43 22.80 5.88
CA ILE A 619 -12.90 21.52 5.35
C ILE A 619 -12.21 20.35 6.04
N ALA A 620 -10.89 20.44 6.24
CA ALA A 620 -10.14 19.43 6.98
C ALA A 620 -10.67 19.23 8.40
N ALA A 621 -11.11 20.31 9.06
CA ALA A 621 -11.74 20.25 10.38
C ALA A 621 -13.11 19.53 10.38
N ARG A 622 -13.78 19.38 9.23
CA ARG A 622 -15.07 18.69 9.12
C ARG A 622 -14.95 17.18 9.06
N PHE A 623 -13.74 16.63 8.95
CA PHE A 623 -13.47 15.20 9.12
C PHE A 623 -13.61 14.75 10.59
N ASP A 624 -14.40 15.46 11.40
CA ASP A 624 -14.77 15.05 12.73
C ASP A 624 -15.53 13.72 12.64
N SER A 625 -14.91 12.67 13.16
CA SER A 625 -15.60 11.44 13.45
C SER A 625 -16.74 11.77 14.41
N THR A 626 -17.97 11.42 14.06
CA THR A 626 -18.96 11.05 15.08
C THR A 626 -18.44 9.79 15.78
N SER A 627 -17.42 9.97 16.62
CA SER A 627 -17.04 9.02 17.63
C SER A 627 -18.21 8.98 18.59
N ILE A 628 -19.02 7.95 18.45
CA ILE A 628 -19.85 7.44 19.53
C ILE A 628 -19.00 7.48 20.81
N ASP A 629 -19.57 8.06 21.87
CA ASP A 629 -19.07 8.02 23.24
C ASP A 629 -18.37 6.70 23.55
N HIS A 630 -17.04 6.71 23.43
CA HIS A 630 -16.17 5.87 24.20
C HIS A 630 -14.91 6.69 24.44
N GLU A 631 -14.83 7.26 25.63
CA GLU A 631 -13.58 7.51 26.33
C GLU A 631 -12.80 6.19 26.45
N HIS A 632 -12.31 5.65 25.33
CA HIS A 632 -11.06 4.92 25.37
C HIS A 632 -9.98 5.97 25.22
N VAL A 633 -9.72 6.64 26.35
CA VAL A 633 -8.38 7.11 26.65
C VAL A 633 -7.50 5.89 26.47
N VAL A 634 -6.87 5.76 25.30
CA VAL A 634 -5.75 4.85 25.12
C VAL A 634 -4.71 5.37 26.09
N GLN A 635 -4.71 4.81 27.30
CA GLN A 635 -3.56 4.93 28.17
C GLN A 635 -2.42 4.33 27.37
N ARG A 636 -1.50 5.20 26.95
CA ARG A 636 -0.23 4.82 26.34
C ARG A 636 0.60 4.09 27.40
N ASP A 637 0.20 2.86 27.73
CA ASP A 637 1.10 1.91 28.37
C ASP A 637 2.25 1.64 27.40
N ARG A 638 3.44 1.40 27.96
CA ARG A 638 4.74 1.53 27.30
C ARG A 638 4.75 0.92 25.87
N PRO A 639 4.94 1.72 24.81
CA PRO A 639 5.00 1.27 23.41
C PRO A 639 6.02 0.15 23.16
N GLU A 640 7.07 0.08 23.99
CA GLU A 640 8.11 -0.94 23.97
C GLU A 640 7.57 -2.37 24.21
N ASP A 641 6.54 -2.52 25.05
CA ASP A 641 5.96 -3.82 25.42
C ASP A 641 5.02 -4.35 24.33
N GLN A 642 4.26 -3.47 23.66
CA GLN A 642 3.39 -3.82 22.53
C GLN A 642 4.19 -4.16 21.26
N LEU A 643 5.25 -3.39 20.98
CA LEU A 643 6.19 -3.72 19.90
C LEU A 643 6.92 -5.04 20.17
N ALA A 644 7.32 -5.30 21.42
CA ALA A 644 7.91 -6.59 21.79
C ALA A 644 6.91 -7.74 21.57
N ALA A 645 5.65 -7.58 21.95
CA ALA A 645 4.59 -8.55 21.69
C ALA A 645 4.44 -8.84 20.19
N TRP A 646 4.37 -7.80 19.35
CA TRP A 646 4.32 -7.94 17.88
C TRP A 646 5.56 -8.67 17.32
N LEU A 647 6.76 -8.32 17.78
CA LEU A 647 8.01 -8.98 17.37
C LEU A 647 8.07 -10.47 17.79
N HIS A 648 7.41 -10.84 18.88
CA HIS A 648 7.31 -12.21 19.39
C HIS A 648 6.24 -13.04 18.67
N ASP A 649 5.12 -12.42 18.30
CA ASP A 649 3.98 -13.04 17.59
C ASP A 649 4.39 -13.60 16.21
N PHE A 650 5.35 -12.95 15.55
CA PHE A 650 5.88 -13.41 14.26
C PHE A 650 6.59 -14.78 14.30
N ARG A 651 7.02 -15.27 15.47
CA ARG A 651 7.58 -16.64 15.57
C ARG A 651 6.50 -17.72 15.38
N HIS A 652 5.23 -17.37 15.53
CA HIS A 652 4.08 -18.26 15.39
C HIS A 652 3.32 -18.05 14.07
N ARG A 653 3.61 -17.00 13.29
CA ARG A 653 3.00 -16.75 11.96
C ARG A 653 3.48 -17.69 10.84
N ASN A 654 4.24 -18.74 11.16
CA ASN A 654 4.39 -19.89 10.26
C ASN A 654 3.20 -20.84 10.44
N GLY A 655 2.02 -20.37 10.01
CA GLY A 655 0.74 -21.07 10.14
C GLY A 655 0.08 -20.83 11.50
N ASP A 656 -1.16 -20.34 11.47
CA ASP A 656 -2.14 -20.34 12.58
C ASP A 656 -2.65 -18.98 13.11
N ASP A 657 -2.53 -17.86 12.37
CA ASP A 657 -3.40 -16.70 12.60
C ASP A 657 -4.61 -16.77 11.67
N ILE A 658 -5.71 -17.33 12.20
CA ILE A 658 -7.04 -17.25 11.59
C ILE A 658 -7.43 -15.76 11.59
N ASP A 659 -7.62 -15.19 10.40
CA ASP A 659 -8.33 -13.93 10.21
C ASP A 659 -9.67 -14.00 10.95
N ASP A 660 -9.74 -13.38 12.12
CA ASP A 660 -11.01 -12.94 12.70
C ASP A 660 -11.48 -11.75 11.87
N ASP A 661 -12.23 -12.08 10.80
CA ASP A 661 -13.03 -11.19 9.97
C ASP A 661 -14.06 -10.44 10.84
N LEU A 662 -13.62 -9.48 11.65
CA LEU A 662 -14.48 -8.45 12.21
C LEU A 662 -14.89 -7.47 11.08
N PRO A 663 -16.14 -6.99 11.08
CA PRO A 663 -16.66 -6.21 9.96
C PRO A 663 -15.96 -4.85 9.87
N GLU A 664 -15.42 -4.50 8.68
CA GLU A 664 -15.20 -3.11 8.25
C GLU A 664 -16.46 -2.31 8.62
N LYS A 665 -16.39 -1.54 9.70
CA LYS A 665 -17.45 -0.59 10.06
C LYS A 665 -17.23 0.65 9.22
N SER A 666 -17.71 0.60 7.99
CA SER A 666 -17.92 1.79 7.18
C SER A 666 -18.95 2.70 7.86
N SER A 667 -18.61 3.98 8.05
CA SER A 667 -19.40 5.02 8.72
C SER A 667 -20.65 5.47 7.94
N HIS A 668 -21.30 4.59 7.17
CA HIS A 668 -22.47 4.95 6.38
C HIS A 668 -23.71 5.09 7.28
N PRO A 669 -24.57 6.11 7.07
CA PRO A 669 -25.94 6.07 7.52
C PRO A 669 -26.60 4.82 6.92
N LYS A 670 -26.87 3.84 7.78
CA LYS A 670 -27.53 2.60 7.38
C LYS A 670 -28.93 2.92 6.88
N TRP A 671 -29.11 2.86 5.57
CA TRP A 671 -30.31 2.18 5.11
C TRP A 671 -30.26 0.74 5.61
N SER A 672 -31.42 0.12 5.81
CA SER A 672 -31.50 -1.33 6.02
C SER A 672 -31.17 -2.08 4.72
N THR A 673 -29.96 -1.90 4.18
CA THR A 673 -29.37 -2.85 3.23
C THR A 673 -29.03 -4.10 4.02
N ASN A 674 -30.07 -4.88 4.32
CA ASN A 674 -30.02 -6.22 4.88
C ASN A 674 -29.45 -6.31 6.32
N PRO A 675 -30.27 -6.46 7.38
CA PRO A 675 -29.77 -6.81 8.71
C PRO A 675 -29.23 -8.25 8.78
N ALA A 676 -29.31 -9.02 7.68
CA ALA A 676 -28.82 -10.38 7.64
C ALA A 676 -27.29 -10.43 7.53
N GLU A 677 -26.64 -10.90 8.59
CA GLU A 677 -25.22 -11.23 8.61
C GLU A 677 -24.91 -12.30 7.54
N LEU A 678 -24.38 -11.86 6.39
CA LEU A 678 -23.95 -12.74 5.31
C LEU A 678 -22.58 -13.30 5.62
N HIS A 679 -22.34 -14.55 5.21
CA HIS A 679 -20.99 -15.09 5.31
C HIS A 679 -20.09 -14.43 4.26
N LYS A 680 -18.82 -14.23 4.61
CA LYS A 680 -17.78 -13.72 3.72
C LYS A 680 -16.98 -14.85 3.07
N CYS A 681 -16.52 -14.61 1.85
CA CYS A 681 -15.59 -15.50 1.17
C CYS A 681 -14.23 -15.45 1.86
N SER A 682 -13.69 -16.60 2.26
CA SER A 682 -12.37 -16.78 2.88
C SER A 682 -11.17 -16.49 1.94
N TRP A 683 -11.40 -15.74 0.86
CA TRP A 683 -10.34 -15.34 -0.08
C TRP A 683 -10.50 -13.89 -0.50
N CYS A 684 -11.68 -13.54 -1.02
CA CYS A 684 -11.93 -12.19 -1.55
C CYS A 684 -12.81 -11.32 -0.64
N GLY A 685 -13.14 -11.78 0.57
CA GLY A 685 -13.95 -11.03 1.55
C GLY A 685 -15.43 -10.83 1.18
N ASN A 686 -15.82 -11.15 -0.05
CA ASN A 686 -17.15 -10.84 -0.58
C ASN A 686 -18.29 -11.54 0.21
N PRO A 687 -19.34 -10.81 0.61
CA PRO A 687 -20.48 -11.39 1.31
C PRO A 687 -21.41 -12.16 0.35
N SER A 688 -21.94 -13.31 0.80
CA SER A 688 -23.03 -14.02 0.12
C SER A 688 -23.79 -14.99 1.04
N ALA A 689 -25.08 -15.18 0.77
CA ALA A 689 -25.95 -16.15 1.41
C ALA A 689 -25.62 -17.60 1.01
N VAL A 690 -24.99 -17.81 -0.15
CA VAL A 690 -24.85 -19.10 -0.85
C VAL A 690 -23.40 -19.50 -1.13
N LEU A 691 -22.45 -19.01 -0.33
CA LEU A 691 -21.06 -19.45 -0.43
C LEU A 691 -20.90 -20.97 -0.30
N ARG A 692 -20.01 -21.54 -1.12
CA ARG A 692 -19.67 -22.96 -1.13
C ARG A 692 -18.73 -23.26 0.03
N ARG A 693 -19.05 -24.27 0.83
CA ARG A 693 -18.14 -24.75 1.88
C ARG A 693 -17.00 -25.55 1.25
N CYS A 694 -15.82 -25.46 1.84
CA CYS A 694 -14.72 -26.37 1.52
C CYS A 694 -15.17 -27.81 1.81
N GLY A 695 -15.19 -28.68 0.81
CA GLY A 695 -15.55 -30.10 1.00
C GLY A 695 -14.56 -30.89 1.85
N GLY A 696 -13.49 -30.25 2.35
CA GLY A 696 -12.51 -30.86 3.23
C GLY A 696 -12.74 -30.56 4.71
N CYS A 697 -12.70 -29.29 5.10
CA CYS A 697 -12.84 -28.87 6.50
C CYS A 697 -14.20 -28.25 6.84
N GLU A 698 -15.04 -27.99 5.83
CA GLU A 698 -16.36 -27.36 5.91
C GLU A 698 -16.45 -25.95 6.52
N LYS A 699 -15.37 -25.45 7.12
CA LYS A 699 -15.29 -24.14 7.77
C LYS A 699 -15.09 -23.00 6.77
N ALA A 700 -14.09 -23.12 5.89
CA ALA A 700 -13.80 -22.11 4.88
C ALA A 700 -14.89 -22.07 3.80
N ARG A 701 -15.17 -20.87 3.28
CA ARG A 701 -16.28 -20.61 2.37
C ARG A 701 -15.81 -19.80 1.17
N TYR A 702 -16.26 -20.17 -0.02
CA TYR A 702 -15.78 -19.57 -1.26
C TYR A 702 -16.94 -19.18 -2.17
N CYS A 703 -16.78 -18.07 -2.90
CA CYS A 703 -17.73 -17.67 -3.96
C CYS A 703 -17.83 -18.77 -5.02
N ASP A 704 -16.69 -19.32 -5.44
CA ASP A 704 -16.58 -20.33 -6.48
C ASP A 704 -15.28 -21.16 -6.38
N ALA A 705 -15.06 -22.04 -7.36
CA ALA A 705 -13.86 -22.86 -7.45
C ALA A 705 -12.59 -22.05 -7.75
N SER A 706 -12.69 -20.83 -8.28
CA SER A 706 -11.54 -19.95 -8.53
C SER A 706 -11.01 -19.36 -7.23
N CYS A 707 -11.91 -18.82 -6.39
CA CYS A 707 -11.57 -18.32 -5.06
C CYS A 707 -10.99 -19.43 -4.19
N GLN A 708 -11.56 -20.64 -4.25
CA GLN A 708 -11.02 -21.80 -3.51
C GLN A 708 -9.59 -22.17 -3.96
N LYS A 709 -9.31 -22.15 -5.27
CA LYS A 709 -7.96 -22.44 -5.80
C LYS A 709 -6.96 -21.37 -5.38
N SER A 710 -7.38 -20.11 -5.38
CA SER A 710 -6.54 -18.97 -5.05
C SER A 710 -6.15 -18.97 -3.57
N ALA A 711 -7.09 -19.30 -2.67
CA ALA A 711 -6.80 -19.49 -1.25
C ALA A 711 -6.06 -20.80 -0.91
N TRP A 712 -5.88 -21.73 -1.88
CA TRP A 712 -5.46 -23.09 -1.55
C TRP A 712 -4.03 -23.17 -0.98
N SER A 713 -3.12 -22.29 -1.39
CA SER A 713 -1.74 -22.26 -0.87
C SER A 713 -1.70 -22.04 0.64
N GLU A 714 -2.57 -21.19 1.15
CA GLU A 714 -2.67 -20.82 2.57
C GLU A 714 -3.63 -21.77 3.30
N HIS A 715 -4.81 -21.99 2.73
CA HIS A 715 -5.87 -22.79 3.34
C HIS A 715 -5.53 -24.29 3.49
N LYS A 716 -4.68 -24.85 2.62
CA LYS A 716 -4.38 -26.30 2.61
C LYS A 716 -3.86 -26.80 3.97
N ILE A 717 -3.09 -25.98 4.68
CA ILE A 717 -2.52 -26.33 5.98
C ILE A 717 -3.65 -26.51 7.01
N GLU A 718 -4.51 -25.50 7.16
CA GLU A 718 -5.67 -25.54 8.06
C GLU A 718 -6.71 -26.60 7.64
N CYS A 719 -6.88 -26.82 6.34
CA CYS A 719 -7.81 -27.81 5.81
C CYS A 719 -7.40 -29.23 6.20
N ASN A 720 -6.10 -29.54 6.14
CA ASN A 720 -5.57 -30.86 6.45
C ASN A 720 -5.51 -31.13 7.95
N SER A 721 -5.19 -30.13 8.79
CA SER A 721 -5.19 -30.29 10.24
C SER A 721 -6.58 -30.65 10.77
N ARG A 722 -7.64 -30.02 10.22
CA ARG A 722 -9.02 -30.28 10.63
C ARG A 722 -9.62 -31.58 10.07
N LYS A 723 -9.19 -32.03 8.89
CA LYS A 723 -9.55 -33.37 8.37
C LYS A 723 -9.10 -34.50 9.30
N ALA A 724 -7.94 -34.33 9.93
CA ALA A 724 -7.40 -35.31 10.88
C ALA A 724 -8.24 -35.38 12.18
N SER A 725 -8.76 -34.25 12.66
CA SER A 725 -9.62 -34.20 13.86
C SER A 725 -11.09 -34.62 13.62
N GLY A 726 -11.55 -34.63 12.36
CA GLY A 726 -12.92 -35.01 11.99
C GLY A 726 -13.15 -36.50 11.72
N SER A 727 -12.11 -37.33 11.85
CA SER A 727 -12.19 -38.79 11.60
C SER A 727 -12.38 -39.62 12.89
N SER A 728 -12.74 -38.98 14.00
CA SER A 728 -13.09 -39.61 15.27
C SER A 728 -14.51 -39.20 15.69
N VAL A 729 -15.52 -39.73 15.00
CA VAL A 729 -16.90 -39.88 15.49
C VAL A 729 -17.40 -41.25 15.05
#